data_AF-A0A1V3X4T5-F1
#
_entry.id   AF-A0A1V3X4T5-F1
#
_cell.length_a   1.000
_cell.length_b   1.000
_cell.length_c   1.000
_cell.angle_alpha   90.00
_cell.angle_beta   90.00
_cell.angle_gamma   90.00
#
_symmetry.space_group_name_H-M   'P 1'
#
loop_
_entity.id
_entity.type
_entity.pdbx_description
1 polymer ?
#
loop_
_entity_poly.entity_id
_entity_poly.type
_entity_poly.pdbx_seq_one_letter_code
_entity_poly.pdbx_strand_id
1 'polypeptide(L)'
;MAAAAPPKLVPLSYAQRRLWFIDQLEGPSPIYNMALALRLCGPLDVEALRVAVTDVVGRHRSLRTVFPATDGIPEQRVIDATAADAGWQVTDAVAWPASRLPQAIAALVRYRFDLANQIPLRTELFSVGADEHVLVIVMHHIAADRWSLSPLLRDLATAYTARCAGAVPGWDELTLHYVDYCRWQRDQLGELDDTTSPICAGLAYWQQTLAGLPERLELPADRHYPQVARHEGAGVAVDWPVALRQSVARLAREHRATSFMVITAGVVALLARLSGNTDIAVGIPVAGRTEAAFEEMVGLFVNTVVLRISVAGNPNLTELITRVREASLDAYDHQDVPFEVVVERLNPTRSLTHHPLIQVMLAWQSPAPADELMLPGLCVSSIPADTYAAPLDLTLTFGDRFTPNGAHAGIGGEIIYRTDVFAAPSIERLRDRLERLLTAMTADPSAPLSSIDVLDAAEHAHLDAIGNRAALGKTFAPVSIPELFGAQVARTPRSVALTGVDRRLTYAQLERAANRLAHALIDAGVGPGAVVALLLARSVPATVAIIAVLKTGAAYLPIDTQHPSARIGFMLTDASPKAAITTTDLAPLLVAAGATDLAVIDVDDPRIDTYPSTAPPTPAADHVAYIMYTSGTTGTPKGVAITHRNVTQLFDVVPPFTATAGKAGAQCHSYSFDFSVWEMWGALLHGGRLVVVPDAVARSASDLHALLVREHVDVLTQTPSAIGMLPRRGLESAAVVLLGEVCPVELVDRWAPGRMMINTYGPTEATVWVSTSTPLVADSAPPPIGSPVPGAALFVLDGWLRPVPVGVVGELYVAGAGVGCGYWRRPALTAARFVACPYGVGQRMYRTGDLVRWRADGQLDYLGRADEQVKIRGYRIELGEVSTVLSEVAGGQQAVVIAREDRPGDRRLVGYVAGQLQVEQLRAQLSERLPDYMLPAAVVSVATLPLTVNGKLDKRALPAPTTPTPPATARRPPRWRKPSPASMRRYWVYRGWASTNPSSIWAATRCWPCGWSPECADP
;
A
#
# COMPACT_ATOMS: atom_id res chain seq x y z
N MET A 1 -13.98 -50.37 8.60
CA MET A 1 -12.96 -50.41 7.52
C MET A 1 -12.32 -51.79 7.53
N ALA A 2 -12.25 -52.49 6.39
CA ALA A 2 -11.51 -53.75 6.26
C ALA A 2 -10.22 -53.50 5.45
N ALA A 3 -9.10 -54.07 5.86
CA ALA A 3 -7.82 -53.94 5.15
C ALA A 3 -7.90 -54.62 3.77
N ALA A 4 -7.82 -53.84 2.69
CA ALA A 4 -7.73 -54.37 1.32
C ALA A 4 -6.27 -54.61 0.92
N ALA A 5 -6.02 -55.60 0.05
CA ALA A 5 -4.68 -55.93 -0.46
C ALA A 5 -4.03 -54.72 -1.17
N PRO A 6 -2.72 -54.46 -0.98
CA PRO A 6 -2.10 -53.23 -1.46
C PRO A 6 -1.96 -53.20 -3.01
N PRO A 7 -2.47 -52.17 -3.71
CA PRO A 7 -2.08 -51.88 -5.09
C PRO A 7 -0.58 -51.56 -5.21
N LYS A 8 -0.03 -51.68 -6.43
CA LYS A 8 1.38 -51.39 -6.75
C LYS A 8 1.83 -49.95 -6.47
N LEU A 9 0.90 -49.00 -6.30
CA LEU A 9 1.16 -47.57 -6.06
C LEU A 9 0.25 -47.06 -4.93
N VAL A 10 0.82 -46.49 -3.87
CA VAL A 10 0.07 -45.84 -2.78
C VAL A 10 0.14 -44.32 -2.96
N PRO A 11 -0.99 -43.63 -3.18
CA PRO A 11 -0.97 -42.20 -3.39
C PRO A 11 -0.70 -41.42 -2.10
N LEU A 12 -0.10 -40.24 -2.23
CA LEU A 12 -0.01 -39.26 -1.14
C LEU A 12 -1.40 -38.70 -0.81
N SER A 13 -1.63 -38.35 0.45
CA SER A 13 -2.76 -37.47 0.83
C SER A 13 -2.60 -36.09 0.17
N TYR A 14 -3.67 -35.30 0.11
CA TYR A 14 -3.60 -33.95 -0.48
C TYR A 14 -2.58 -33.05 0.25
N ALA A 15 -2.52 -33.13 1.58
CA ALA A 15 -1.57 -32.39 2.39
C ALA A 15 -0.11 -32.84 2.14
N GLN A 16 0.13 -34.16 2.04
CA GLN A 16 1.46 -34.67 1.71
C GLN A 16 1.89 -34.26 0.31
N ARG A 17 0.99 -34.32 -0.68
CA ARG A 17 1.26 -33.91 -2.06
C ARG A 17 1.75 -32.47 -2.15
N ARG A 18 1.20 -31.58 -1.33
CA ARG A 18 1.67 -30.20 -1.26
C ARG A 18 3.06 -30.07 -0.69
N LEU A 19 3.32 -30.65 0.48
CA LEU A 19 4.65 -30.57 1.10
C LEU A 19 5.71 -31.16 0.17
N TRP A 20 5.36 -32.24 -0.53
CA TRP A 20 6.19 -32.80 -1.60
C TRP A 20 6.39 -31.80 -2.75
N PHE A 21 5.35 -31.14 -3.25
CA PHE A 21 5.47 -30.13 -4.30
C PHE A 21 6.37 -28.94 -3.88
N ILE A 22 6.25 -28.47 -2.64
CA ILE A 22 7.09 -27.39 -2.12
C ILE A 22 8.55 -27.84 -2.03
N ASP A 23 8.81 -29.05 -1.55
CA ASP A 23 10.15 -29.66 -1.54
C ASP A 23 10.74 -29.78 -2.96
N GLN A 24 9.95 -30.11 -3.97
CA GLN A 24 10.43 -30.12 -5.36
C GLN A 24 10.71 -28.72 -5.93
N LEU A 25 10.00 -27.69 -5.46
CA LEU A 25 10.16 -26.32 -5.91
C LEU A 25 11.37 -25.63 -5.27
N GLU A 26 11.58 -25.84 -3.97
CA GLU A 26 12.60 -25.15 -3.17
C GLU A 26 13.86 -26.00 -2.93
N GLY A 27 13.74 -27.33 -3.08
CA GLY A 27 14.72 -28.32 -2.65
C GLY A 27 14.63 -28.64 -1.14
N PRO A 28 15.46 -29.59 -0.66
CA PRO A 28 15.48 -30.00 0.74
C PRO A 28 15.66 -28.83 1.71
N SER A 29 14.66 -28.64 2.58
CA SER A 29 14.53 -27.45 3.43
C SER A 29 14.04 -27.80 4.84
N PRO A 30 14.50 -27.10 5.90
CA PRO A 30 14.02 -27.33 7.26
C PRO A 30 12.70 -26.60 7.59
N ILE A 31 12.11 -25.86 6.64
CA ILE A 31 10.92 -25.02 6.87
C ILE A 31 9.76 -25.83 7.47
N TYR A 32 9.60 -27.08 7.04
CA TYR A 32 8.57 -28.00 7.51
C TYR A 32 9.11 -29.07 8.45
N ASN A 33 10.20 -28.80 9.16
CA ASN A 33 10.62 -29.67 10.24
C ASN A 33 9.78 -29.43 11.50
N MET A 34 9.47 -30.52 12.18
CA MET A 34 8.98 -30.54 13.54
C MET A 34 10.08 -31.09 14.45
N ALA A 35 10.39 -30.38 15.53
CA ALA A 35 11.42 -30.80 16.47
C ALA A 35 10.85 -30.91 17.89
N LEU A 36 11.36 -31.89 18.62
CA LEU A 36 11.11 -32.10 20.04
C LEU A 36 12.45 -32.28 20.73
N ALA A 37 12.74 -31.49 21.76
CA ALA A 37 13.92 -31.68 22.60
C ALA A 37 13.51 -31.90 24.06
N LEU A 38 14.01 -32.99 24.64
CA LEU A 38 13.68 -33.44 25.99
C LEU A 38 14.96 -33.53 26.81
N ARG A 39 14.99 -32.86 27.97
CA ARG A 39 16.01 -33.09 28.99
C ARG A 39 15.58 -34.26 29.86
N LEU A 40 16.47 -35.25 29.98
CA LEU A 40 16.28 -36.49 30.72
C LEU A 40 17.29 -36.51 31.88
N CYS A 41 16.80 -36.57 33.12
CA CYS A 41 17.64 -36.62 34.31
C CYS A 41 17.41 -37.92 35.09
N GLY A 42 18.47 -38.70 35.31
CA GLY A 42 18.47 -40.00 36.01
C GLY A 42 19.21 -41.10 35.23
N PRO A 43 19.19 -42.35 35.73
CA PRO A 43 19.89 -43.49 35.12
C PRO A 43 19.20 -43.93 33.81
N LEU A 44 19.63 -43.36 32.69
CA LEU A 44 19.10 -43.69 31.35
C LEU A 44 19.74 -44.97 30.81
N ASP A 45 18.93 -45.95 30.43
CA ASP A 45 19.38 -47.06 29.59
C ASP A 45 19.35 -46.63 28.11
N VAL A 46 20.51 -46.20 27.62
CA VAL A 46 20.68 -45.67 26.25
C VAL A 46 20.31 -46.70 25.19
N GLU A 47 20.61 -47.98 25.43
CA GLU A 47 20.33 -49.04 24.45
C GLU A 47 18.83 -49.40 24.47
N ALA A 48 18.20 -49.47 25.64
CA ALA A 48 16.75 -49.63 25.73
C ALA A 48 16.01 -48.48 25.04
N LEU A 49 16.48 -47.23 25.19
CA LEU A 49 15.89 -46.07 24.50
C LEU A 49 16.08 -46.16 22.98
N ARG A 50 17.28 -46.52 22.52
CA ARG A 50 17.54 -46.73 21.08
C ARG A 50 16.60 -47.76 20.48
N VAL A 51 16.46 -48.91 21.13
CA VAL A 51 15.56 -49.99 20.68
C VAL A 51 14.09 -49.54 20.75
N ALA A 52 13.71 -48.79 21.79
CA ALA A 52 12.36 -48.24 21.90
C ALA A 52 12.01 -47.29 20.74
N VAL A 53 12.93 -46.43 20.30
CA VAL A 53 12.75 -45.61 19.09
C VAL A 53 12.53 -46.49 17.85
N THR A 54 13.32 -47.56 17.69
CA THR A 54 13.13 -48.52 16.59
C THR A 54 11.76 -49.21 16.65
N ASP A 55 11.28 -49.58 17.84
CA ASP A 55 9.95 -50.20 18.02
C ASP A 55 8.83 -49.25 17.59
N VAL A 56 8.92 -47.96 17.96
CA VAL A 56 7.94 -46.93 17.58
C VAL A 56 7.94 -46.70 16.06
N VAL A 57 9.12 -46.63 15.43
CA VAL A 57 9.25 -46.53 13.97
C VAL A 57 8.70 -47.78 13.26
N GLY A 58 8.87 -48.95 13.86
CA GLY A 58 8.29 -50.20 13.37
C GLY A 58 6.76 -50.17 13.38
N ARG A 59 6.17 -49.71 14.50
CA ARG A 59 4.72 -49.57 14.72
C ARG A 59 4.08 -48.58 13.76
N HIS A 60 4.67 -47.40 13.60
CA HIS A 60 4.11 -46.31 12.79
C HIS A 60 4.73 -46.24 11.39
N ARG A 61 4.04 -46.84 10.41
CA ARG A 61 4.49 -46.89 9.01
C ARG A 61 4.86 -45.50 8.43
N SER A 62 4.15 -44.44 8.82
CA SER A 62 4.40 -43.06 8.33
C SER A 62 5.83 -42.58 8.60
N LEU A 63 6.43 -42.97 9.73
CA LEU A 63 7.78 -42.54 10.13
C LEU A 63 8.89 -43.19 9.29
N ARG A 64 8.59 -44.28 8.59
CA ARG A 64 9.51 -45.03 7.72
C ARG A 64 9.08 -45.01 6.25
N THR A 65 8.31 -44.02 5.85
CA THR A 65 7.89 -43.82 4.45
C THR A 65 8.79 -42.84 3.74
N VAL A 66 9.23 -43.17 2.53
CA VAL A 66 9.87 -42.25 1.58
C VAL A 66 8.92 -41.91 0.42
N PHE A 67 9.18 -40.79 -0.26
CA PHE A 67 8.29 -40.14 -1.23
C PHE A 67 8.96 -39.93 -2.60
N PRO A 68 9.32 -41.00 -3.32
CA PRO A 68 9.88 -40.88 -4.66
C PRO A 68 8.81 -40.45 -5.67
N ALA A 69 9.26 -40.01 -6.85
CA ALA A 69 8.39 -39.82 -8.01
C ALA A 69 8.75 -40.81 -9.11
N THR A 70 7.74 -41.55 -9.59
CA THR A 70 7.83 -42.44 -10.74
C THR A 70 7.09 -41.77 -11.90
N ASP A 71 7.77 -41.52 -13.02
CA ASP A 71 7.22 -40.80 -14.19
C ASP A 71 6.59 -39.43 -13.84
N GLY A 72 7.14 -38.74 -12.83
CA GLY A 72 6.64 -37.44 -12.36
C GLY A 72 5.44 -37.51 -11.42
N ILE A 73 4.99 -38.71 -11.03
CA ILE A 73 3.88 -38.91 -10.09
C ILE A 73 4.44 -39.32 -8.71
N PRO A 74 4.12 -38.59 -7.63
CA PRO A 74 4.61 -38.93 -6.29
C PRO A 74 3.89 -40.17 -5.73
N GLU A 75 4.64 -41.06 -5.09
CA GLU A 75 4.15 -42.28 -4.44
C GLU A 75 4.67 -42.40 -3.01
N GLN A 76 3.95 -43.13 -2.14
CA GLN A 76 4.43 -43.50 -0.81
C GLN A 76 5.10 -44.88 -0.87
N ARG A 77 6.35 -44.97 -0.41
CA ARG A 77 7.09 -46.23 -0.28
C ARG A 77 7.47 -46.47 1.17
N VAL A 78 6.78 -47.41 1.82
CA VAL A 78 7.05 -47.80 3.21
C VAL A 78 8.28 -48.71 3.24
N ILE A 79 9.34 -48.28 3.92
CA ILE A 79 10.57 -49.06 4.12
C ILE A 79 10.33 -50.16 5.16
N ASP A 80 10.88 -51.35 4.98
CA ASP A 80 10.78 -52.44 5.97
C ASP A 80 11.30 -52.00 7.35
N ALA A 81 10.64 -52.43 8.43
CA ALA A 81 11.01 -52.00 9.79
C ALA A 81 12.44 -52.39 10.18
N THR A 82 12.97 -53.51 9.66
CA THR A 82 14.34 -53.95 9.93
C THR A 82 15.40 -53.16 9.16
N ALA A 83 14.99 -52.49 8.08
CA ALA A 83 15.86 -51.67 7.22
C ALA A 83 15.69 -50.15 7.46
N ALA A 84 14.74 -49.75 8.31
CA ALA A 84 14.47 -48.35 8.62
C ALA A 84 15.51 -47.79 9.60
N ASP A 85 16.34 -46.86 9.12
CA ASP A 85 17.31 -46.14 9.95
C ASP A 85 16.68 -44.85 10.50
N ALA A 86 16.37 -44.83 11.80
CA ALA A 86 15.86 -43.66 12.52
C ALA A 86 16.90 -42.52 12.70
N GLY A 87 18.08 -42.68 12.07
CA GLY A 87 19.19 -41.74 12.15
C GLY A 87 19.71 -41.57 13.56
N TRP A 88 19.65 -42.63 14.38
CA TRP A 88 20.01 -42.59 15.80
C TRP A 88 21.49 -42.31 15.99
N GLN A 89 21.80 -41.23 16.70
CA GLN A 89 23.17 -40.86 17.06
C GLN A 89 23.28 -40.57 18.55
N VAL A 90 24.42 -40.93 19.14
CA VAL A 90 24.76 -40.58 20.53
C VAL A 90 26.00 -39.70 20.50
N THR A 91 25.90 -38.52 21.08
CA THR A 91 26.96 -37.51 21.09
C THR A 91 27.37 -37.21 22.52
N ASP A 92 28.65 -37.45 22.85
CA ASP A 92 29.21 -37.04 24.15
C ASP A 92 29.46 -35.52 24.17
N ALA A 93 28.66 -34.84 24.98
CA ALA A 93 28.68 -33.40 25.17
C ALA A 93 29.14 -32.99 26.59
N VAL A 94 29.64 -33.91 27.41
CA VAL A 94 30.01 -33.64 28.82
C VAL A 94 31.10 -32.56 28.91
N ALA A 95 32.08 -32.61 28.01
CA ALA A 95 33.19 -31.66 27.96
C ALA A 95 32.91 -30.41 27.10
N TRP A 96 31.67 -30.21 26.63
CA TRP A 96 31.36 -29.09 25.75
C TRP A 96 31.21 -27.77 26.53
N PRO A 97 31.59 -26.63 25.91
CA PRO A 97 31.18 -25.33 26.41
C PRO A 97 29.65 -25.21 26.44
N ALA A 98 29.10 -24.50 27.43
CA ALA A 98 27.65 -24.33 27.60
C ALA A 98 26.93 -23.80 26.33
N SER A 99 27.62 -23.03 25.48
CA SER A 99 27.07 -22.50 24.22
C SER A 99 26.98 -23.52 23.09
N ARG A 100 27.74 -24.63 23.14
CA ARG A 100 27.86 -25.57 22.02
C ARG A 100 26.65 -26.50 21.90
N LEU A 101 26.06 -26.92 23.01
CA LEU A 101 24.88 -27.78 23.00
C LEU A 101 23.67 -27.08 22.30
N PRO A 102 23.30 -25.83 22.65
CA PRO A 102 22.26 -25.11 21.91
C PRO A 102 22.56 -24.96 20.41
N GLN A 103 23.83 -24.75 20.02
CA GLN A 103 24.23 -24.67 18.61
C GLN A 103 24.07 -26.00 17.88
N ALA A 104 24.40 -27.12 18.54
CA ALA A 104 24.21 -28.45 17.98
C ALA A 104 22.72 -28.79 17.80
N ILE A 105 21.89 -28.48 18.80
CA ILE A 105 20.43 -28.61 18.72
C ILE A 105 19.90 -27.76 17.55
N ALA A 106 20.28 -26.49 17.47
CA ALA A 106 19.87 -25.59 16.39
C ALA A 106 20.30 -26.08 14.99
N ALA A 107 21.46 -26.72 14.87
CA ALA A 107 21.90 -27.33 13.61
C ALA A 107 21.06 -28.58 13.28
N LEU A 108 20.77 -29.42 14.27
CA LEU A 108 20.00 -30.65 14.11
C LEU A 108 18.54 -30.38 13.73
N VAL A 109 17.86 -29.45 14.38
CA VAL A 109 16.47 -29.09 14.05
C VAL A 109 16.34 -28.48 12.64
N ARG A 110 17.44 -27.97 12.08
CA ARG A 110 17.55 -27.45 10.71
C ARG A 110 18.06 -28.48 9.69
N TYR A 111 18.04 -29.77 10.05
CA TYR A 111 18.39 -30.85 9.15
C TYR A 111 17.52 -30.82 7.88
N ARG A 112 18.11 -31.10 6.72
CA ARG A 112 17.42 -31.09 5.42
C ARG A 112 17.19 -32.53 4.99
N PHE A 113 15.93 -32.97 5.02
CA PHE A 113 15.55 -34.31 4.58
C PHE A 113 15.47 -34.39 3.05
N ASP A 114 16.10 -35.40 2.46
CA ASP A 114 15.80 -35.81 1.08
C ASP A 114 14.61 -36.78 1.10
N LEU A 115 13.42 -36.24 0.89
CA LEU A 115 12.17 -37.00 1.02
C LEU A 115 12.07 -38.18 0.05
N ALA A 116 12.82 -38.19 -1.04
CA ALA A 116 12.78 -39.29 -2.02
C ALA A 116 13.58 -40.51 -1.56
N ASN A 117 14.65 -40.31 -0.79
CA ASN A 117 15.64 -41.35 -0.47
C ASN A 117 15.85 -41.59 1.02
N GLN A 118 15.41 -40.68 1.88
CA GLN A 118 15.60 -40.73 3.33
C GLN A 118 14.26 -40.76 4.06
N ILE A 119 14.15 -41.59 5.09
CA ILE A 119 12.98 -41.51 5.98
C ILE A 119 12.96 -40.15 6.70
N PRO A 120 11.78 -39.53 6.87
CA PRO A 120 11.63 -38.17 7.40
C PRO A 120 11.75 -38.10 8.93
N LEU A 121 12.72 -38.81 9.51
CA LEU A 121 12.97 -38.89 10.95
C LEU A 121 14.47 -38.93 11.25
N ARG A 122 14.90 -38.17 12.26
CA ARG A 122 16.25 -38.20 12.82
C ARG A 122 16.20 -38.06 14.33
N THR A 123 17.05 -38.80 15.03
CA THR A 123 17.08 -38.84 16.50
C THR A 123 18.51 -38.73 17.01
N GLU A 124 18.77 -37.81 17.94
CA GLU A 124 20.10 -37.65 18.53
C GLU A 124 19.99 -37.51 20.05
N LEU A 125 20.82 -38.25 20.78
CA LEU A 125 20.95 -38.19 22.22
C LEU A 125 22.29 -37.55 22.59
N PHE A 126 22.24 -36.40 23.26
CA PHE A 126 23.41 -35.74 23.82
C PHE A 126 23.60 -36.16 25.27
N SER A 127 24.75 -36.74 25.61
CA SER A 127 25.14 -36.97 27.01
C SER A 127 25.82 -35.72 27.55
N VAL A 128 25.19 -35.03 28.51
CA VAL A 128 25.68 -33.73 29.03
C VAL A 128 26.24 -33.84 30.45
N GLY A 129 25.93 -34.93 31.15
CA GLY A 129 26.49 -35.28 32.45
C GLY A 129 26.42 -36.79 32.68
N ALA A 130 26.76 -37.24 33.90
CA ALA A 130 26.72 -38.67 34.26
C ALA A 130 25.29 -39.25 34.26
N ASP A 131 24.31 -38.46 34.72
CA ASP A 131 22.88 -38.83 34.78
C ASP A 131 22.02 -37.76 34.07
N GLU A 132 22.58 -37.05 33.09
CA GLU A 132 21.88 -35.97 32.40
C GLU A 132 22.08 -36.08 30.89
N HIS A 133 20.97 -36.15 30.17
CA HIS A 133 20.93 -36.30 28.71
C HIS A 133 19.92 -35.35 28.08
N VAL A 134 20.11 -35.06 26.79
CA VAL A 134 19.15 -34.33 25.95
C VAL A 134 18.82 -35.17 24.73
N LEU A 135 17.58 -35.62 24.61
CA LEU A 135 17.07 -36.31 23.43
C LEU A 135 16.43 -35.30 22.47
N VAL A 136 16.87 -35.27 21.23
CA VAL A 136 16.29 -34.45 20.17
C VAL A 136 15.74 -35.35 19.07
N ILE A 137 14.45 -35.20 18.78
CA ILE A 137 13.74 -35.90 17.70
C ILE A 137 13.33 -34.84 16.67
N VAL A 138 13.78 -35.01 15.43
CA VAL A 138 13.42 -34.14 14.31
C VAL A 138 12.71 -34.97 13.26
N MET A 139 11.53 -34.54 12.85
CA MET A 139 10.73 -35.20 11.80
C MET A 139 10.24 -34.19 10.80
N HIS A 140 10.13 -34.57 9.53
CA HIS A 140 9.50 -33.71 8.53
C HIS A 140 7.97 -33.78 8.66
N HIS A 141 7.29 -32.63 8.55
CA HIS A 141 5.84 -32.51 8.72
C HIS A 141 5.04 -33.37 7.72
N ILE A 142 5.67 -33.86 6.65
CA ILE A 142 5.05 -34.82 5.70
C ILE A 142 4.69 -36.17 6.33
N ALA A 143 5.36 -36.56 7.43
CA ALA A 143 5.17 -37.85 8.09
C ALA A 143 4.39 -37.76 9.40
N ALA A 144 4.30 -36.59 10.00
CA ALA A 144 3.63 -36.38 11.27
C ALA A 144 3.11 -34.95 11.38
N ASP A 145 2.09 -34.75 12.21
CA ASP A 145 1.60 -33.44 12.61
C ASP A 145 1.70 -33.25 14.13
N ARG A 146 1.38 -32.05 14.62
CA ARG A 146 1.47 -31.74 16.06
C ARG A 146 0.63 -32.69 16.92
N TRP A 147 -0.55 -33.11 16.45
CA TRP A 147 -1.39 -34.08 17.17
C TRP A 147 -0.75 -35.47 17.25
N SER A 148 0.15 -35.81 16.33
CA SER A 148 0.92 -37.06 16.36
C SER A 148 1.94 -37.12 17.51
N LEU A 149 2.29 -36.00 18.15
CA LEU A 149 3.31 -35.99 19.21
C LEU A 149 2.86 -36.75 20.48
N SER A 150 1.58 -36.66 20.85
CA SER A 150 1.05 -37.37 22.03
C SER A 150 1.12 -38.90 21.88
N PRO A 151 0.56 -39.53 20.82
CA PRO A 151 0.69 -40.98 20.63
C PRO A 151 2.15 -41.40 20.42
N LEU A 152 2.97 -40.60 19.74
CA LEU A 152 4.40 -40.88 19.58
C LEU A 152 5.13 -40.99 20.93
N LEU A 153 4.91 -40.04 21.84
CA LEU A 153 5.57 -40.01 23.14
C LEU A 153 5.04 -41.12 24.06
N ARG A 154 3.73 -41.39 24.02
CA ARG A 154 3.11 -42.49 24.77
C ARG A 154 3.67 -43.86 24.35
N ASP A 155 3.79 -44.08 23.06
CA ASP A 155 4.38 -45.31 22.52
C ASP A 155 5.87 -45.39 22.89
N LEU A 156 6.62 -44.29 22.80
CA LEU A 156 8.02 -44.26 23.25
C LEU A 156 8.16 -44.66 24.73
N ALA A 157 7.28 -44.15 25.61
CA ALA A 157 7.27 -44.49 27.03
C ALA A 157 7.01 -45.99 27.27
N THR A 158 6.01 -46.52 26.56
CA THR A 158 5.60 -47.93 26.64
C THR A 158 6.74 -48.83 26.18
N ALA A 159 7.37 -48.49 25.05
CA ALA A 159 8.47 -49.24 24.50
C ALA A 159 9.71 -49.21 25.40
N TYR A 160 10.10 -48.02 25.88
CA TYR A 160 11.25 -47.88 26.77
C TYR A 160 11.06 -48.68 28.06
N THR A 161 9.86 -48.62 28.66
CA THR A 161 9.52 -49.38 29.87
C THR A 161 9.66 -50.89 29.66
N ALA A 162 9.15 -51.41 28.54
CA ALA A 162 9.26 -52.83 28.21
C ALA A 162 10.71 -53.26 27.98
N ARG A 163 11.50 -52.44 27.26
CA ARG A 163 12.90 -52.72 26.94
C ARG A 163 13.81 -52.69 28.16
N CYS A 164 13.58 -51.79 29.12
CA CYS A 164 14.27 -51.80 30.40
C CYS A 164 14.01 -53.10 31.19
N ALA A 165 12.84 -53.72 31.00
CA ALA A 165 12.49 -55.01 31.60
C ALA A 165 12.94 -56.23 30.76
N GLY A 166 13.65 -56.02 29.65
CA GLY A 166 14.08 -57.08 28.74
C GLY A 166 12.95 -57.70 27.90
N ALA A 167 11.79 -57.05 27.81
CA ALA A 167 10.62 -57.51 27.07
C ALA A 167 10.41 -56.72 25.75
N VAL A 168 9.56 -57.24 24.87
CA VAL A 168 9.02 -56.48 23.73
C VAL A 168 7.81 -55.65 24.18
N PRO A 169 7.50 -54.51 23.53
CA PRO A 169 6.34 -53.69 23.89
C PRO A 169 5.02 -54.46 23.72
N GLY A 170 4.14 -54.38 24.72
CA GLY A 170 2.85 -55.11 24.77
C GLY A 170 1.64 -54.30 24.32
N TRP A 171 1.78 -53.51 23.25
CA TRP A 171 0.67 -52.72 22.68
C TRP A 171 -0.18 -53.52 21.69
N ASP A 172 -1.43 -53.12 21.49
CA ASP A 172 -2.28 -53.68 20.43
C ASP A 172 -1.78 -53.25 19.05
N GLU A 173 -1.82 -54.15 18.06
CA GLU A 173 -1.46 -53.82 16.68
C GLU A 173 -2.44 -52.79 16.10
N LEU A 174 -1.91 -51.75 15.44
CA LEU A 174 -2.74 -50.75 14.78
C LEU A 174 -3.54 -51.41 13.65
N THR A 175 -4.87 -51.38 13.75
CA THR A 175 -5.76 -51.97 12.75
C THR A 175 -5.76 -51.23 11.42
N LEU A 176 -5.33 -49.96 11.43
CA LEU A 176 -5.18 -49.09 10.27
C LEU A 176 -3.84 -48.37 10.33
N HIS A 177 -3.30 -48.05 9.16
CA HIS A 177 -2.11 -47.22 9.02
C HIS A 177 -2.40 -45.97 8.19
N TYR A 178 -1.52 -44.97 8.26
CA TYR A 178 -1.71 -43.71 7.54
C TYR A 178 -1.88 -43.87 6.01
N VAL A 179 -1.26 -44.90 5.42
CA VAL A 179 -1.47 -45.25 3.99
C VAL A 179 -2.91 -45.66 3.68
N ASP A 180 -3.63 -46.24 4.65
CA ASP A 180 -5.04 -46.60 4.53
C ASP A 180 -5.93 -45.36 4.65
N TYR A 181 -5.56 -44.40 5.52
CA TYR A 181 -6.19 -43.08 5.57
C TYR A 181 -6.08 -42.35 4.22
N CYS A 182 -4.91 -42.37 3.57
CA CYS A 182 -4.73 -41.71 2.27
C CYS A 182 -5.67 -42.27 1.18
N ARG A 183 -5.97 -43.58 1.23
CA ARG A 183 -6.94 -44.21 0.33
C ARG A 183 -8.37 -43.86 0.72
N TRP A 184 -8.69 -44.03 2.00
CA TRP A 184 -10.01 -43.69 2.54
C TRP A 184 -10.40 -42.25 2.24
N GLN A 185 -9.47 -41.29 2.41
CA GLN A 185 -9.71 -39.88 2.12
C GLN A 185 -10.11 -39.66 0.66
N ARG A 186 -9.49 -40.36 -0.29
CA ARG A 186 -9.84 -40.27 -1.72
C ARG A 186 -11.19 -40.93 -2.02
N ASP A 187 -11.43 -42.11 -1.47
CA ASP A 187 -12.68 -42.84 -1.66
C ASP A 187 -13.88 -42.07 -1.08
N GLN A 188 -13.71 -41.41 0.07
CA GLN A 188 -14.76 -40.62 0.71
C GLN A 188 -15.02 -39.29 0.02
N LEU A 189 -13.96 -38.57 -0.36
CA LEU A 189 -14.08 -37.25 -0.97
C LEU A 189 -14.51 -37.32 -2.44
N GLY A 190 -14.20 -38.43 -3.13
CA GLY A 190 -14.46 -38.61 -4.55
C GLY A 190 -13.47 -37.86 -5.45
N GLU A 191 -13.73 -37.88 -6.75
CA GLU A 191 -12.86 -37.26 -7.77
C GLU A 191 -13.25 -35.81 -8.06
N LEU A 192 -12.24 -34.95 -8.30
CA LEU A 192 -12.42 -33.51 -8.56
C LEU A 192 -13.18 -33.21 -9.87
N ASP A 193 -13.16 -34.14 -10.83
CA ASP A 193 -13.86 -33.99 -12.11
C ASP A 193 -15.33 -34.45 -12.03
N ASP A 194 -15.72 -35.12 -10.94
CA ASP A 194 -17.12 -35.51 -10.69
C ASP A 194 -17.83 -34.39 -9.90
N THR A 195 -18.75 -33.69 -10.57
CA THR A 195 -19.51 -32.58 -9.98
C THR A 195 -20.48 -33.02 -8.87
N THR A 196 -20.73 -34.32 -8.71
CA THR A 196 -21.60 -34.88 -7.68
C THR A 196 -20.83 -35.39 -6.45
N SER A 197 -19.48 -35.35 -6.50
CA SER A 197 -18.64 -35.80 -5.40
C SER A 197 -18.71 -34.86 -4.18
N PRO A 198 -18.54 -35.40 -2.95
CA PRO A 198 -18.50 -34.59 -1.73
C PRO A 198 -17.46 -33.47 -1.75
N ILE A 199 -16.28 -33.72 -2.34
CA ILE A 199 -15.22 -32.70 -2.46
C ILE A 199 -15.66 -31.53 -3.33
N CYS A 200 -16.39 -31.77 -4.43
CA CYS A 200 -16.90 -30.72 -5.30
C CYS A 200 -17.97 -29.86 -4.61
N ALA A 201 -18.85 -30.47 -3.82
CA ALA A 201 -19.84 -29.73 -3.04
C ALA A 201 -19.18 -28.81 -2.00
N GLY A 202 -18.22 -29.32 -1.21
CA GLY A 202 -17.48 -28.51 -0.26
C GLY A 202 -16.60 -27.44 -0.93
N LEU A 203 -16.05 -27.75 -2.11
CA LEU A 203 -15.28 -26.79 -2.89
C LEU A 203 -16.14 -25.64 -3.42
N ALA A 204 -17.38 -25.90 -3.83
CA ALA A 204 -18.32 -24.85 -4.24
C ALA A 204 -18.60 -23.86 -3.10
N TYR A 205 -18.75 -24.35 -1.86
CA TYR A 205 -18.83 -23.50 -0.67
C TYR A 205 -17.58 -22.61 -0.53
N TRP A 206 -16.39 -23.19 -0.58
CA TRP A 206 -15.15 -22.41 -0.43
C TRP A 206 -14.95 -21.38 -1.55
N GLN A 207 -15.33 -21.72 -2.79
CA GLN A 207 -15.31 -20.79 -3.91
C GLN A 207 -16.23 -19.60 -3.68
N GLN A 208 -17.44 -19.82 -3.16
CA GLN A 208 -18.38 -18.76 -2.84
C GLN A 208 -17.91 -17.91 -1.65
N THR A 209 -17.49 -18.56 -0.56
CA THR A 209 -17.06 -17.92 0.68
C THR A 209 -15.80 -17.08 0.50
N LEU A 210 -14.86 -17.52 -0.33
CA LEU A 210 -13.59 -16.83 -0.57
C LEU A 210 -13.60 -15.96 -1.83
N ALA A 211 -14.75 -15.83 -2.52
CA ALA A 211 -14.88 -15.00 -3.71
C ALA A 211 -14.52 -13.52 -3.43
N GLY A 212 -13.61 -12.96 -4.22
CA GLY A 212 -13.18 -11.57 -4.08
C GLY A 212 -12.35 -11.29 -2.83
N LEU A 213 -11.77 -12.32 -2.20
CA LEU A 213 -10.81 -12.13 -1.13
C LEU A 213 -9.61 -11.30 -1.64
N PRO A 214 -9.11 -10.32 -0.88
CA PRO A 214 -7.88 -9.60 -1.23
C PRO A 214 -6.70 -10.56 -1.43
N GLU A 215 -5.81 -10.26 -2.38
CA GLU A 215 -4.64 -11.12 -2.64
C GLU A 215 -3.72 -11.25 -1.42
N ARG A 216 -3.61 -10.18 -0.63
CA ARG A 216 -2.76 -10.11 0.56
C ARG A 216 -3.34 -9.13 1.58
N LEU A 217 -3.30 -9.52 2.85
CA LEU A 217 -3.52 -8.63 3.99
C LEU A 217 -2.31 -7.71 4.16
N GLU A 218 -2.51 -6.40 3.98
CA GLU A 218 -1.42 -5.42 4.09
C GLU A 218 -1.14 -5.06 5.54
N LEU A 219 -0.18 -5.75 6.18
CA LEU A 219 0.25 -5.43 7.54
C LEU A 219 1.36 -4.35 7.53
N PRO A 220 1.49 -3.56 8.62
CA PRO A 220 2.54 -2.57 8.76
C PRO A 220 3.89 -3.29 8.91
N ALA A 221 4.55 -3.53 7.78
CA ALA A 221 5.86 -4.16 7.71
C ALA A 221 6.97 -3.16 8.01
N ASP A 222 8.01 -3.62 8.72
CA ASP A 222 9.20 -2.82 9.01
C ASP A 222 10.16 -2.76 7.82
N ARG A 223 10.03 -3.72 6.89
CA ARG A 223 10.87 -3.89 5.71
C ARG A 223 10.02 -4.18 4.48
N HIS A 224 10.57 -3.87 3.31
CA HIS A 224 9.96 -4.26 2.05
C HIS A 224 9.97 -5.79 1.90
N TYR A 225 8.90 -6.35 1.36
CA TYR A 225 8.86 -7.78 1.05
C TYR A 225 9.94 -8.11 0.01
N PRO A 226 10.77 -9.14 0.24
CA PRO A 226 11.71 -9.60 -0.76
C PRO A 226 10.99 -10.27 -1.94
N GLN A 227 11.65 -10.37 -3.09
CA GLN A 227 11.10 -11.05 -4.28
C GLN A 227 10.88 -12.56 -4.06
N VAL A 228 11.61 -13.16 -3.13
CA VAL A 228 11.45 -14.54 -2.66
C VAL A 228 11.52 -14.53 -1.14
N ALA A 229 10.53 -15.13 -0.49
CA ALA A 229 10.47 -15.23 0.96
C ALA A 229 11.65 -16.07 1.50
N ARG A 230 12.28 -15.60 2.57
CA ARG A 230 13.38 -16.35 3.22
C ARG A 230 12.88 -17.38 4.22
N HIS A 231 11.64 -17.24 4.68
CA HIS A 231 11.01 -18.07 5.71
C HIS A 231 11.79 -18.18 7.01
N GLU A 232 12.71 -17.25 7.27
CA GLU A 232 13.41 -17.12 8.54
C GLU A 232 12.46 -16.50 9.58
N GLY A 233 12.34 -17.19 10.71
CA GLY A 233 11.39 -16.88 11.76
C GLY A 233 12.06 -16.52 13.09
N ALA A 234 11.36 -15.71 13.88
CA ALA A 234 11.64 -15.51 15.29
C ALA A 234 10.33 -15.44 16.07
N GLY A 235 10.40 -15.62 17.39
CA GLY A 235 9.24 -15.73 18.26
C GLY A 235 9.19 -14.61 19.30
N VAL A 236 7.97 -14.14 19.59
CA VAL A 236 7.67 -13.28 20.75
C VAL A 236 6.74 -14.05 21.69
N ALA A 237 7.20 -14.24 22.93
CA ALA A 237 6.41 -14.90 23.96
C ALA A 237 5.18 -14.07 24.37
N VAL A 238 4.10 -14.79 24.64
CA VAL A 238 2.83 -14.26 25.13
C VAL A 238 2.61 -14.78 26.55
N ASP A 239 2.38 -13.85 27.47
CA ASP A 239 2.08 -14.13 28.87
C ASP A 239 1.01 -13.17 29.36
N TRP A 240 -0.25 -13.60 29.27
CA TRP A 240 -1.39 -12.80 29.72
C TRP A 240 -1.94 -13.30 31.06
N PRO A 241 -2.41 -12.38 31.93
CA PRO A 241 -2.78 -12.71 33.29
C PRO A 241 -4.04 -13.59 33.37
N VAL A 242 -4.14 -14.35 34.47
CA VAL A 242 -5.32 -15.20 34.78
C VAL A 242 -6.65 -14.43 34.76
N ALA A 243 -6.63 -13.14 35.13
CA ALA A 243 -7.81 -12.29 35.09
C ALA A 243 -8.36 -12.12 33.67
N LEU A 244 -7.50 -11.96 32.67
CA LEU A 244 -7.92 -11.86 31.26
C LEU A 244 -8.52 -13.18 30.79
N ARG A 245 -7.88 -14.30 31.11
CA ARG A 245 -8.38 -15.66 30.81
C ARG A 245 -9.80 -15.88 31.35
N GLN A 246 -10.03 -15.52 32.61
CA GLN A 246 -11.33 -15.64 33.26
C GLN A 246 -12.40 -14.77 32.56
N SER A 247 -12.04 -13.54 32.20
CA SER A 247 -12.93 -12.62 31.49
C SER A 247 -13.28 -13.12 30.08
N VAL A 248 -12.30 -13.66 29.35
CA VAL A 248 -12.51 -14.31 28.03
C VAL A 248 -13.43 -15.52 28.16
N ALA A 249 -13.18 -16.42 29.12
CA ALA A 249 -13.99 -17.62 29.32
C ALA A 249 -15.44 -17.28 29.73
N ARG A 250 -15.63 -16.24 30.54
CA ARG A 250 -16.96 -15.73 30.89
C ARG A 250 -17.70 -15.22 29.66
N LEU A 251 -17.07 -14.36 28.87
CA LEU A 251 -17.66 -13.79 27.66
C LEU A 251 -18.00 -14.88 26.63
N ALA A 252 -17.10 -15.85 26.44
CA ALA A 252 -17.33 -17.02 25.59
C ALA A 252 -18.61 -17.76 26.00
N ARG A 253 -18.77 -18.06 27.30
CA ARG A 253 -19.97 -18.74 27.82
C ARG A 253 -21.25 -17.92 27.63
N GLU A 254 -21.20 -16.62 27.89
CA GLU A 254 -22.36 -15.70 27.73
C GLU A 254 -22.86 -15.66 26.28
N HIS A 255 -21.96 -15.74 25.31
CA HIS A 255 -22.28 -15.70 23.87
C HIS A 255 -22.31 -17.06 23.18
N ARG A 256 -22.31 -18.16 23.95
CA ARG A 256 -22.28 -19.56 23.43
C ARG A 256 -21.15 -19.78 22.41
N ALA A 257 -20.01 -19.15 22.64
CA ALA A 257 -18.80 -19.26 21.85
C ALA A 257 -17.71 -19.99 22.67
N THR A 258 -16.59 -20.34 22.03
CA THR A 258 -15.40 -20.84 22.72
C THR A 258 -14.45 -19.69 23.05
N SER A 259 -13.56 -19.86 24.04
CA SER A 259 -12.49 -18.89 24.30
C SER A 259 -11.65 -18.61 23.05
N PHE A 260 -11.45 -19.65 22.22
CA PHE A 260 -10.77 -19.52 20.93
C PHE A 260 -11.51 -18.57 19.98
N MET A 261 -12.83 -18.71 19.82
CA MET A 261 -13.63 -17.80 18.99
C MET A 261 -13.57 -16.35 19.49
N VAL A 262 -13.54 -16.13 20.80
CA VAL A 262 -13.37 -14.78 21.39
C VAL A 262 -12.00 -14.20 21.03
N ILE A 263 -10.93 -15.00 21.13
CA ILE A 263 -9.58 -14.57 20.74
C ILE A 263 -9.49 -14.33 19.24
N THR A 264 -10.10 -15.18 18.42
CA THR A 264 -10.21 -14.99 16.97
C THR A 264 -10.90 -13.67 16.63
N ALA A 265 -11.98 -13.30 17.34
CA ALA A 265 -12.62 -11.99 17.19
C ALA A 265 -11.66 -10.84 17.51
N GLY A 266 -10.88 -10.95 18.59
CA GLY A 266 -9.83 -9.98 18.92
C GLY A 266 -8.74 -9.88 17.85
N VAL A 267 -8.24 -11.01 17.34
CA VAL A 267 -7.24 -11.03 16.27
C VAL A 267 -7.80 -10.39 15.00
N VAL A 268 -9.00 -10.76 14.55
CA VAL A 268 -9.66 -10.16 13.38
C VAL A 268 -9.82 -8.65 13.54
N ALA A 269 -10.31 -8.20 14.70
CA ALA A 269 -10.46 -6.78 15.00
C ALA A 269 -9.12 -6.03 14.95
N LEU A 270 -8.05 -6.59 15.50
CA LEU A 270 -6.73 -6.01 15.44
C LEU A 270 -6.20 -5.95 14.00
N LEU A 271 -6.27 -7.05 13.26
CA LEU A 271 -5.82 -7.13 11.87
C LEU A 271 -6.58 -6.14 10.97
N ALA A 272 -7.88 -5.94 11.19
CA ALA A 272 -8.64 -4.91 10.50
C ALA A 272 -8.09 -3.50 10.75
N ARG A 273 -7.73 -3.19 12.00
CA ARG A 273 -7.13 -1.89 12.37
C ARG A 273 -5.71 -1.71 11.83
N LEU A 274 -4.93 -2.78 11.77
CA LEU A 274 -3.54 -2.73 11.28
C LEU A 274 -3.44 -2.75 9.75
N SER A 275 -4.43 -3.30 9.07
CA SER A 275 -4.44 -3.34 7.60
C SER A 275 -5.26 -2.23 6.94
N GLY A 276 -6.11 -1.53 7.71
CA GLY A 276 -7.10 -0.62 7.14
C GLY A 276 -8.18 -1.34 6.31
N ASN A 277 -8.24 -2.68 6.36
CA ASN A 277 -9.20 -3.50 5.63
C ASN A 277 -10.33 -3.96 6.56
N THR A 278 -11.55 -4.01 6.04
CA THR A 278 -12.71 -4.51 6.77
C THR A 278 -13.01 -5.99 6.49
N ASP A 279 -12.31 -6.64 5.57
CA ASP A 279 -12.50 -8.03 5.18
C ASP A 279 -11.22 -8.82 5.42
N ILE A 280 -11.23 -9.69 6.44
CA ILE A 280 -10.04 -10.31 7.01
C ILE A 280 -10.11 -11.82 6.87
N ALA A 281 -9.06 -12.43 6.32
CA ALA A 281 -8.89 -13.88 6.29
C ALA A 281 -7.77 -14.31 7.24
N VAL A 282 -8.05 -15.33 8.04
CA VAL A 282 -7.09 -15.96 8.97
C VAL A 282 -7.13 -17.47 8.75
N GLY A 283 -5.95 -18.10 8.70
CA GLY A 283 -5.85 -19.56 8.68
C GLY A 283 -6.08 -20.14 10.07
N ILE A 284 -6.85 -21.21 10.15
CA ILE A 284 -7.06 -21.98 11.38
C ILE A 284 -6.65 -23.43 11.10
N PRO A 285 -5.66 -23.99 11.82
CA PRO A 285 -5.32 -25.40 11.68
C PRO A 285 -6.38 -26.25 12.38
N VAL A 286 -6.86 -27.29 11.70
CA VAL A 286 -7.79 -28.30 12.23
C VAL A 286 -7.11 -29.66 12.26
N ALA A 287 -7.44 -30.50 13.25
CA ALA A 287 -6.74 -31.76 13.48
C ALA A 287 -6.90 -32.78 12.33
N GLY A 288 -8.00 -32.74 11.59
CA GLY A 288 -8.30 -33.69 10.50
C GLY A 288 -8.51 -35.14 10.95
N ARG A 289 -8.76 -35.35 12.25
CA ARG A 289 -8.99 -36.66 12.89
C ARG A 289 -10.44 -36.76 13.38
N THR A 290 -11.37 -36.87 12.44
CA THR A 290 -12.82 -36.92 12.74
C THR A 290 -13.30 -38.31 13.17
N GLU A 291 -12.52 -39.35 12.90
CA GLU A 291 -12.81 -40.75 13.25
C GLU A 291 -11.90 -41.23 14.39
N ALA A 292 -12.48 -41.90 15.40
CA ALA A 292 -11.74 -42.43 16.56
C ALA A 292 -10.60 -43.38 16.16
N ALA A 293 -10.75 -44.09 15.04
CA ALA A 293 -9.73 -45.00 14.52
C ALA A 293 -8.42 -44.29 14.12
N PHE A 294 -8.42 -42.97 13.99
CA PHE A 294 -7.26 -42.18 13.59
C PHE A 294 -6.54 -41.51 14.77
N GLU A 295 -7.09 -41.53 15.99
CA GLU A 295 -6.53 -40.83 17.14
C GLU A 295 -5.13 -41.35 17.54
N GLU A 296 -4.93 -42.67 17.50
CA GLU A 296 -3.69 -43.33 17.92
C GLU A 296 -2.61 -43.40 16.82
N MET A 297 -2.86 -42.84 15.63
CA MET A 297 -1.92 -42.92 14.50
C MET A 297 -0.95 -41.73 14.42
N VAL A 298 0.30 -42.00 14.06
CA VAL A 298 1.24 -40.98 13.60
C VAL A 298 1.09 -40.76 12.09
N GLY A 299 0.87 -39.52 11.67
CA GLY A 299 0.64 -39.15 10.27
C GLY A 299 0.34 -37.66 10.08
N LEU A 300 0.24 -37.21 8.82
CA LEU A 300 -0.13 -35.83 8.48
C LEU A 300 -1.65 -35.72 8.26
N PHE A 301 -2.41 -35.39 9.30
CA PHE A 301 -3.87 -35.22 9.23
C PHE A 301 -4.28 -33.75 9.22
N VAL A 302 -3.45 -32.87 9.78
CA VAL A 302 -3.76 -31.43 9.87
C VAL A 302 -4.18 -30.85 8.52
N ASN A 303 -5.30 -30.13 8.53
CA ASN A 303 -5.75 -29.30 7.42
C ASN A 303 -5.82 -27.83 7.86
N THR A 304 -5.86 -26.91 6.91
CA THR A 304 -6.05 -25.47 7.18
C THR A 304 -7.40 -25.03 6.64
N VAL A 305 -8.24 -24.45 7.49
CA VAL A 305 -9.46 -23.77 7.05
C VAL A 305 -9.24 -22.26 7.03
N VAL A 306 -9.79 -21.58 6.03
CA VAL A 306 -9.68 -20.12 5.90
C VAL A 306 -10.91 -19.48 6.51
N LEU A 307 -10.75 -18.82 7.65
CA LEU A 307 -11.83 -18.09 8.28
C LEU A 307 -11.84 -16.64 7.77
N ARG A 308 -12.82 -16.32 6.92
CA ARG A 308 -13.04 -14.97 6.38
C ARG A 308 -14.12 -14.23 7.15
N ILE A 309 -13.77 -13.11 7.76
CA ILE A 309 -14.66 -12.31 8.61
C ILE A 309 -14.70 -10.86 8.14
N SER A 310 -15.90 -10.33 7.95
CA SER A 310 -16.12 -8.91 7.66
C SER A 310 -16.46 -8.13 8.93
N VAL A 311 -15.71 -7.05 9.17
CA VAL A 311 -15.98 -6.01 10.17
C VAL A 311 -16.61 -4.76 9.54
N ALA A 312 -17.10 -4.86 8.30
CA ALA A 312 -17.85 -3.78 7.67
C ALA A 312 -19.11 -3.43 8.48
N GLY A 313 -19.48 -2.16 8.44
CA GLY A 313 -20.60 -1.62 9.20
C GLY A 313 -20.30 -1.27 10.66
N ASN A 314 -19.04 -1.44 11.11
CA ASN A 314 -18.60 -1.16 12.49
C ASN A 314 -19.45 -1.91 13.54
N PRO A 315 -19.40 -3.25 13.52
CA PRO A 315 -20.14 -4.05 14.47
C PRO A 315 -19.68 -3.75 15.89
N ASN A 316 -20.56 -3.96 16.86
CA ASN A 316 -20.11 -4.12 18.24
C ASN A 316 -19.39 -5.46 18.42
N LEU A 317 -18.73 -5.63 19.56
CA LEU A 317 -17.91 -6.82 19.80
C LEU A 317 -18.73 -8.10 19.97
N THR A 318 -19.95 -7.98 20.52
CA THR A 318 -20.91 -9.08 20.59
C THR A 318 -21.29 -9.61 19.20
N GLU A 319 -21.58 -8.70 18.28
CA GLU A 319 -21.86 -9.02 16.87
C GLU A 319 -20.65 -9.66 16.20
N LEU A 320 -19.44 -9.16 16.45
CA LEU A 320 -18.21 -9.73 15.89
C LEU A 320 -17.97 -11.16 16.39
N ILE A 321 -18.14 -11.43 17.69
CA ILE A 321 -18.03 -12.78 18.26
C ILE A 321 -19.08 -13.70 17.62
N THR A 322 -20.29 -13.21 17.39
CA THR A 322 -21.35 -13.99 16.74
C THR A 322 -20.98 -14.34 15.30
N ARG A 323 -20.50 -13.36 14.51
CA ARG A 323 -20.00 -13.58 13.14
C ARG A 323 -18.87 -14.59 13.10
N VAL A 324 -17.91 -14.49 14.03
CA VAL A 324 -16.80 -15.45 14.15
C VAL A 324 -17.31 -16.84 14.48
N ARG A 325 -18.24 -16.98 15.42
CA ARG A 325 -18.84 -18.26 15.78
C ARG A 325 -19.53 -18.91 14.59
N GLU A 326 -20.40 -18.18 13.90
CA GLU A 326 -21.15 -18.68 12.72
C GLU A 326 -20.20 -19.09 11.60
N ALA A 327 -19.28 -18.20 11.21
CA ALA A 327 -18.30 -18.52 10.17
C ALA A 327 -17.36 -19.68 10.56
N SER A 328 -17.04 -19.85 11.85
CA SER A 328 -16.23 -20.97 12.31
C SER A 328 -16.99 -22.30 12.20
N LEU A 329 -18.26 -22.33 12.61
CA LEU A 329 -19.10 -23.53 12.50
C LEU A 329 -19.28 -23.94 11.04
N ASP A 330 -19.63 -22.98 10.17
CA ASP A 330 -19.78 -23.23 8.74
C ASP A 330 -18.45 -23.72 8.11
N ALA A 331 -17.32 -23.14 8.51
CA ALA A 331 -16.00 -23.58 8.05
C ALA A 331 -15.65 -25.00 8.53
N TYR A 332 -16.04 -25.36 9.75
CA TYR A 332 -15.80 -26.69 10.31
C TYR A 332 -16.66 -27.77 9.65
N ASP A 333 -17.89 -27.45 9.23
CA ASP A 333 -18.74 -28.37 8.46
C ASP A 333 -18.13 -28.69 7.07
N HIS A 334 -17.20 -27.88 6.59
CA HIS A 334 -16.51 -28.05 5.29
C HIS A 334 -15.00 -28.30 5.43
N GLN A 335 -14.54 -28.69 6.63
CA GLN A 335 -13.11 -28.85 6.95
C GLN A 335 -12.43 -30.02 6.25
N ASP A 336 -13.21 -30.95 5.68
CA ASP A 336 -12.68 -32.13 4.99
C ASP A 336 -12.10 -31.79 3.61
N VAL A 337 -12.45 -30.63 3.04
CA VAL A 337 -11.87 -30.17 1.78
C VAL A 337 -10.42 -29.72 2.04
N PRO A 338 -9.42 -30.35 1.39
CA PRO A 338 -8.03 -29.97 1.61
C PRO A 338 -7.76 -28.53 1.16
N PHE A 339 -7.05 -27.75 1.97
CA PHE A 339 -6.68 -26.37 1.67
C PHE A 339 -6.07 -26.20 0.26
N GLU A 340 -5.29 -27.19 -0.17
CA GLU A 340 -4.54 -27.15 -1.41
C GLU A 340 -5.44 -27.29 -2.65
N VAL A 341 -6.53 -28.03 -2.51
CA VAL A 341 -7.58 -28.10 -3.53
C VAL A 341 -8.31 -26.76 -3.63
N VAL A 342 -8.54 -26.08 -2.50
CA VAL A 342 -9.13 -24.74 -2.47
C VAL A 342 -8.21 -23.73 -3.18
N VAL A 343 -6.91 -23.75 -2.90
CA VAL A 343 -5.92 -22.88 -3.57
C VAL A 343 -5.87 -23.17 -5.07
N GLU A 344 -5.78 -24.44 -5.47
CA GLU A 344 -5.73 -24.84 -6.87
C GLU A 344 -6.97 -24.36 -7.63
N ARG A 345 -8.16 -24.51 -7.03
CA ARG A 345 -9.43 -24.14 -7.66
C ARG A 345 -9.66 -22.63 -7.73
N LEU A 346 -9.31 -21.89 -6.67
CA LEU A 346 -9.39 -20.43 -6.66
C LEU A 346 -8.35 -19.79 -7.58
N ASN A 347 -7.23 -20.49 -7.80
CA ASN A 347 -6.12 -20.09 -8.66
C ASN A 347 -5.70 -18.62 -8.42
N PRO A 348 -5.36 -18.23 -7.17
CA PRO A 348 -4.93 -16.87 -6.87
C PRO A 348 -3.60 -16.56 -7.57
N THR A 349 -3.27 -15.28 -7.69
CA THR A 349 -1.99 -14.81 -8.26
C THR A 349 -0.82 -15.50 -7.54
N ARG A 350 -0.05 -16.31 -8.28
CA ARG A 350 1.09 -17.04 -7.72
C ARG A 350 2.21 -16.06 -7.34
N SER A 351 2.70 -16.18 -6.12
CA SER A 351 3.72 -15.32 -5.55
C SER A 351 4.74 -16.15 -4.77
N LEU A 352 6.02 -15.84 -4.94
CA LEU A 352 7.11 -16.40 -4.12
C LEU A 352 7.38 -15.54 -2.87
N THR A 353 6.63 -14.45 -2.67
CA THR A 353 6.89 -13.47 -1.59
C THR A 353 6.06 -13.73 -0.34
N HIS A 354 4.93 -14.45 -0.45
CA HIS A 354 3.99 -14.69 0.64
C HIS A 354 3.12 -15.93 0.36
N HIS A 355 2.52 -16.47 1.42
CA HIS A 355 1.63 -17.62 1.36
C HIS A 355 0.29 -17.26 0.68
N PRO A 356 -0.30 -18.16 -0.15
CA PRO A 356 -1.58 -17.91 -0.80
C PRO A 356 -2.74 -17.80 0.21
N LEU A 357 -3.73 -16.97 -0.11
CA LEU A 357 -4.99 -16.74 0.63
C LEU A 357 -4.88 -16.16 2.04
N ILE A 358 -3.86 -16.53 2.82
CA ILE A 358 -3.70 -16.15 4.22
C ILE A 358 -2.27 -15.73 4.53
N GLN A 359 -2.11 -14.69 5.35
CA GLN A 359 -0.83 -14.21 5.86
C GLN A 359 -0.68 -14.47 7.36
N VAL A 360 -1.80 -14.70 8.04
CA VAL A 360 -1.87 -14.90 9.49
C VAL A 360 -2.52 -16.25 9.77
N MET A 361 -1.85 -17.06 10.59
CA MET A 361 -2.38 -18.32 11.14
C MET A 361 -2.66 -18.13 12.63
N LEU A 362 -3.78 -18.66 13.11
CA LEU A 362 -4.16 -18.60 14.52
C LEU A 362 -4.50 -20.02 15.03
N ALA A 363 -3.80 -20.45 16.08
CA ALA A 363 -3.96 -21.77 16.68
C ALA A 363 -4.21 -21.68 18.19
N TRP A 364 -5.02 -22.62 18.70
CA TRP A 364 -5.16 -22.88 20.13
C TRP A 364 -4.47 -24.21 20.46
N GLN A 365 -3.56 -24.19 21.43
CA GLN A 365 -2.80 -25.37 21.84
C GLN A 365 -3.02 -25.66 23.32
N SER A 366 -3.11 -26.95 23.63
CA SER A 366 -2.94 -27.47 24.98
C SER A 366 -1.43 -27.53 25.33
N PRO A 367 -1.06 -27.63 26.62
CA PRO A 367 0.33 -27.82 27.03
C PRO A 367 1.02 -28.97 26.29
N ALA A 368 2.34 -28.89 26.12
CA ALA A 368 3.10 -29.90 25.40
C ALA A 368 2.98 -31.27 26.10
N PRO A 369 2.70 -32.36 25.36
CA PRO A 369 2.56 -33.71 25.95
C PRO A 369 3.85 -34.26 26.58
N ALA A 370 4.99 -33.56 26.43
CA ALA A 370 6.25 -33.91 27.06
C ALA A 370 6.20 -33.89 28.60
N ASP A 371 5.34 -33.05 29.20
CA ASP A 371 5.16 -33.00 30.65
C ASP A 371 4.40 -34.22 31.20
N GLU A 372 3.75 -34.98 30.31
CA GLU A 372 3.05 -36.24 30.62
C GLU A 372 3.92 -37.48 30.33
N LEU A 373 5.12 -37.31 29.76
CA LEU A 373 6.01 -38.41 29.40
C LEU A 373 6.67 -39.02 30.65
N MET A 374 6.19 -40.20 31.06
CA MET A 374 6.73 -40.94 32.20
C MET A 374 7.67 -42.04 31.73
N LEU A 375 8.97 -41.86 31.95
CA LEU A 375 10.00 -42.88 31.72
C LEU A 375 10.48 -43.43 33.07
N PRO A 376 10.54 -44.76 33.28
CA PRO A 376 10.96 -45.33 34.55
C PRO A 376 12.34 -44.82 34.99
N GLY A 377 12.41 -44.29 36.21
CA GLY A 377 13.67 -43.80 36.81
C GLY A 377 14.17 -42.45 36.28
N LEU A 378 13.45 -41.78 35.37
CA LEU A 378 13.87 -40.53 34.75
C LEU A 378 12.90 -39.38 35.04
N CYS A 379 13.45 -38.21 35.30
CA CYS A 379 12.73 -36.94 35.25
C CYS A 379 12.86 -36.35 33.84
N VAL A 380 11.71 -36.08 33.20
CA VAL A 380 11.65 -35.55 31.83
C VAL A 380 11.16 -34.11 31.88
N SER A 381 11.80 -33.23 31.11
CA SER A 381 11.32 -31.86 30.87
C SER A 381 11.56 -31.45 29.43
N SER A 382 10.64 -30.68 28.85
CA SER A 382 10.83 -30.11 27.52
C SER A 382 11.81 -28.95 27.55
N ILE A 383 12.66 -28.81 26.53
CA ILE A 383 13.51 -27.63 26.33
C ILE A 383 13.24 -27.02 24.94
N PRO A 384 13.47 -25.70 24.75
CA PRO A 384 13.25 -25.05 23.45
C PRO A 384 14.05 -25.70 22.32
N ALA A 385 13.36 -25.95 21.20
CA ALA A 385 13.90 -26.60 20.00
C ALA A 385 13.39 -25.91 18.73
N ASP A 386 13.50 -24.58 18.71
CA ASP A 386 12.89 -23.77 17.66
C ASP A 386 13.61 -23.99 16.34
N THR A 387 12.84 -24.30 15.30
CA THR A 387 13.36 -24.41 13.92
C THR A 387 13.69 -23.04 13.32
N TYR A 388 13.23 -21.95 13.98
CA TYR A 388 13.29 -20.57 13.48
C TYR A 388 12.77 -20.45 12.05
N ALA A 389 11.72 -21.21 11.72
CA ALA A 389 11.04 -21.18 10.45
C ALA A 389 9.69 -20.46 10.57
N ALA A 390 9.40 -19.57 9.62
CA ALA A 390 8.14 -18.85 9.52
C ALA A 390 7.57 -19.00 8.10
N PRO A 391 6.74 -20.04 7.87
CA PRO A 391 6.12 -20.27 6.55
C PRO A 391 5.08 -19.20 6.19
N LEU A 392 4.48 -18.54 7.19
CA LEU A 392 3.58 -17.39 7.04
C LEU A 392 4.20 -16.13 7.64
N ASP A 393 3.60 -14.98 7.33
CA ASP A 393 4.03 -13.69 7.86
C ASP A 393 3.91 -13.65 9.39
N LEU A 394 2.79 -14.14 9.93
CA LEU A 394 2.55 -14.30 11.37
C LEU A 394 1.87 -15.65 11.67
N THR A 395 2.32 -16.35 12.71
CA THR A 395 1.66 -17.52 13.30
C THR A 395 1.47 -17.28 14.79
N LEU A 396 0.22 -17.12 15.21
CA LEU A 396 -0.16 -16.86 16.59
C LEU A 396 -0.62 -18.16 17.22
N THR A 397 0.07 -18.59 18.26
CA THR A 397 -0.27 -19.78 19.04
C THR A 397 -0.57 -19.38 20.46
N PHE A 398 -1.76 -19.71 20.95
CA PHE A 398 -2.18 -19.44 22.33
C PHE A 398 -2.67 -20.71 23.03
N GLY A 399 -2.64 -20.72 24.36
CA GLY A 399 -3.13 -21.83 25.15
C GLY A 399 -3.38 -21.47 26.61
N ASP A 400 -4.13 -22.30 27.32
CA ASP A 400 -4.24 -22.17 28.77
C ASP A 400 -2.90 -22.52 29.42
N ARG A 401 -2.42 -21.63 30.30
CA ARG A 401 -1.28 -21.92 31.17
C ARG A 401 -1.79 -22.42 32.51
N PHE A 402 -1.05 -23.35 33.10
CA PHE A 402 -1.33 -23.91 34.42
C PHE A 402 -0.15 -23.68 35.37
N THR A 403 -0.44 -23.51 36.65
CA THR A 403 0.54 -23.53 37.73
C THR A 403 0.96 -24.98 38.03
N PRO A 404 2.07 -25.22 38.74
CA PRO A 404 2.54 -26.59 39.06
C PRO A 404 1.53 -27.45 39.84
N ASN A 405 0.59 -26.84 40.54
CA ASN A 405 -0.50 -27.52 41.25
C ASN A 405 -1.78 -27.71 40.39
N GLY A 406 -1.71 -27.46 39.08
CA GLY A 406 -2.80 -27.69 38.12
C GLY A 406 -3.86 -26.58 38.06
N ALA A 407 -3.70 -25.46 38.77
CA ALA A 407 -4.62 -24.33 38.67
C ALA A 407 -4.32 -23.46 37.43
N HIS A 408 -5.29 -22.72 36.91
CA HIS A 408 -5.05 -21.83 35.77
C HIS A 408 -4.14 -20.65 36.15
N ALA A 409 -3.11 -20.40 35.33
CA ALA A 409 -2.11 -19.34 35.50
C ALA A 409 -2.23 -18.20 34.47
N GLY A 410 -3.12 -18.31 33.48
CA GLY A 410 -3.25 -17.30 32.42
C GLY A 410 -3.44 -17.90 31.04
N ILE A 411 -3.25 -17.06 30.02
CA ILE A 411 -3.12 -17.48 28.62
C ILE A 411 -1.64 -17.30 28.25
N GLY A 412 -1.00 -18.38 27.82
CA GLY A 412 0.38 -18.36 27.34
C GLY A 412 0.45 -18.61 25.83
N GLY A 413 1.63 -18.45 25.25
CA GLY A 413 1.83 -18.77 23.84
C GLY A 413 3.01 -18.06 23.20
N GLU A 414 2.98 -18.00 21.88
CA GLU A 414 4.03 -17.40 21.06
C GLU A 414 3.45 -16.82 19.77
N ILE A 415 4.03 -15.70 19.33
CA ILE A 415 3.83 -15.13 17.99
C ILE A 415 5.11 -15.35 17.19
N ILE A 416 5.08 -16.29 16.25
CA ILE A 416 6.16 -16.52 15.29
C ILE A 416 5.97 -15.57 14.12
N TYR A 417 7.01 -14.89 13.70
CA TYR A 417 6.98 -13.91 12.63
C TYR A 417 8.19 -14.03 11.70
N ARG A 418 8.01 -13.58 10.46
CA ARG A 418 9.06 -13.50 9.46
C ARG A 418 10.04 -12.35 9.71
N THR A 419 11.31 -12.66 9.91
CA THR A 419 12.36 -11.67 10.24
C THR A 419 12.80 -10.83 9.03
N ASP A 420 12.57 -11.32 7.80
CA ASP A 420 12.81 -10.58 6.57
C ASP A 420 11.79 -9.45 6.33
N VAL A 421 10.66 -9.46 7.05
CA VAL A 421 9.56 -8.48 6.95
C VAL A 421 9.38 -7.67 8.24
N PHE A 422 9.39 -8.32 9.40
CA PHE A 422 9.08 -7.69 10.69
C PHE A 422 10.28 -7.68 11.65
N ALA A 423 10.28 -6.73 12.57
CA ALA A 423 11.22 -6.62 13.67
C ALA A 423 10.51 -6.97 14.99
N ALA A 424 11.27 -7.53 15.96
CA ALA A 424 10.73 -7.92 17.26
C ALA A 424 9.89 -6.81 17.95
N PRO A 425 10.33 -5.53 17.99
CA PRO A 425 9.55 -4.48 18.64
C PRO A 425 8.17 -4.24 18.01
N SER A 426 8.00 -4.48 16.71
CA SER A 426 6.71 -4.35 16.03
C SER A 426 5.75 -5.47 16.42
N ILE A 427 6.27 -6.68 16.64
CA ILE A 427 5.49 -7.84 17.07
C ILE A 427 5.17 -7.78 18.57
N GLU A 428 6.08 -7.28 19.40
CA GLU A 428 5.81 -6.96 20.80
C GLU A 428 4.67 -5.94 20.91
N ARG A 429 4.70 -4.87 20.11
CA ARG A 429 3.57 -3.92 20.03
C ARG A 429 2.28 -4.60 19.57
N LEU A 430 2.34 -5.51 18.59
CA LEU A 430 1.16 -6.26 18.14
C LEU A 430 0.57 -7.11 19.28
N ARG A 431 1.40 -7.82 20.05
CA ARG A 431 0.98 -8.56 21.25
C ARG A 431 0.30 -7.65 22.26
N ASP A 432 0.92 -6.51 22.58
CA ASP A 432 0.40 -5.59 23.60
C ASP A 432 -0.92 -4.96 23.15
N ARG A 433 -1.05 -4.64 21.85
CA ARG A 433 -2.32 -4.18 21.24
C ARG A 433 -3.42 -5.23 21.33
N LEU A 434 -3.08 -6.49 21.08
CA LEU A 434 -4.04 -7.60 21.19
C LEU A 434 -4.53 -7.76 22.63
N GLU A 435 -3.63 -7.68 23.63
CA GLU A 435 -3.99 -7.73 25.04
C GLU A 435 -4.93 -6.57 25.43
N ARG A 436 -4.60 -5.34 25.04
CA ARG A 436 -5.45 -4.16 25.28
C ARG A 436 -6.83 -4.31 24.65
N LEU A 437 -6.87 -4.80 23.42
CA LEU A 437 -8.12 -5.05 22.70
C LEU A 437 -8.98 -6.12 23.37
N LEU A 438 -8.40 -7.25 23.78
CA LEU A 438 -9.10 -8.32 24.50
C LEU A 438 -9.60 -7.83 25.88
N THR A 439 -8.81 -7.02 26.56
CA THR A 439 -9.20 -6.40 27.84
C THR A 439 -10.37 -5.45 27.66
N ALA A 440 -10.32 -4.55 26.69
CA ALA A 440 -11.43 -3.65 26.37
C ALA A 440 -12.68 -4.42 25.94
N MET A 441 -12.50 -5.46 25.13
CA MET A 441 -13.58 -6.30 24.63
C MET A 441 -14.33 -7.05 25.71
N THR A 442 -13.61 -7.53 26.73
CA THR A 442 -14.23 -8.24 27.85
C THR A 442 -14.78 -7.31 28.94
N ALA A 443 -14.44 -6.02 28.90
CA ALA A 443 -14.96 -5.00 29.81
C ALA A 443 -16.30 -4.41 29.33
N ASP A 444 -16.42 -4.10 28.04
CA ASP A 444 -17.67 -3.62 27.42
C ASP A 444 -17.89 -4.23 26.02
N PRO A 445 -18.49 -5.43 25.93
CA PRO A 445 -18.75 -6.09 24.66
C PRO A 445 -19.88 -5.45 23.83
N SER A 446 -20.57 -4.44 24.37
CA SER A 446 -21.60 -3.67 23.65
C SER A 446 -21.03 -2.48 22.87
N ALA A 447 -19.78 -2.10 23.16
CA ALA A 447 -19.09 -1.02 22.48
C ALA A 447 -18.88 -1.33 20.99
N PRO A 448 -19.07 -0.34 20.08
CA PRO A 448 -18.74 -0.50 18.67
C PRO A 448 -17.23 -0.71 18.51
N LEU A 449 -16.80 -1.58 17.59
CA LEU A 449 -15.38 -1.86 17.35
C LEU A 449 -14.55 -0.59 17.17
N SER A 450 -15.13 0.40 16.50
CA SER A 450 -14.52 1.70 16.30
C SER A 450 -14.06 2.30 17.64
N SER A 451 -14.89 2.32 18.70
CA SER A 451 -14.58 3.08 19.93
C SER A 451 -13.40 2.55 20.73
N ILE A 452 -12.87 1.38 20.37
CA ILE A 452 -11.72 0.80 21.02
C ILE A 452 -10.46 1.44 20.47
N ASP A 453 -9.66 1.98 21.37
CA ASP A 453 -8.34 2.48 21.05
C ASP A 453 -7.32 1.34 21.12
N VAL A 454 -6.66 1.09 19.99
CA VAL A 454 -5.59 0.09 19.92
C VAL A 454 -4.23 0.73 20.23
N LEU A 455 -4.11 2.05 20.14
CA LEU A 455 -2.88 2.77 20.40
C LEU A 455 -2.72 3.07 21.89
N ASP A 456 -1.49 3.02 22.41
CA ASP A 456 -1.22 3.54 23.75
C ASP A 456 -0.87 5.04 23.74
N ALA A 457 -0.69 5.59 24.95
CA ALA A 457 -0.38 6.99 25.15
C ALA A 457 0.95 7.41 24.50
N ALA A 458 1.95 6.52 24.42
CA ALA A 458 3.23 6.84 23.80
C ALA A 458 3.10 6.90 22.28
N GLU A 459 2.32 5.99 21.70
CA GLU A 459 1.98 5.99 20.27
C GLU A 459 1.19 7.24 19.88
N HIS A 460 0.19 7.65 20.69
CA HIS A 460 -0.53 8.92 20.49
C HIS A 460 0.39 10.13 20.59
N ALA A 461 1.25 10.20 21.60
CA ALA A 461 2.19 11.31 21.75
C ALA A 461 3.17 11.40 20.56
N HIS A 462 3.60 10.25 20.03
CA HIS A 462 4.42 10.20 18.83
C HIS A 462 3.67 10.72 17.59
N LEU A 463 2.43 10.26 17.36
CA LEU A 463 1.59 10.74 16.25
C LEU A 463 1.30 12.25 16.35
N ASP A 464 1.02 12.75 17.55
CA ASP A 464 0.80 14.18 17.82
C ASP A 464 2.05 15.01 17.50
N ALA A 465 3.24 14.47 17.79
CA ALA A 465 4.52 15.12 17.49
C ALA A 465 4.81 15.15 15.98
N ILE A 466 4.78 14.01 15.30
CA ILE A 466 5.09 13.94 13.85
C ILE A 466 4.00 14.61 13.00
N GLY A 467 2.74 14.58 13.46
CA GLY A 467 1.61 15.28 12.85
C GLY A 467 1.57 16.78 13.16
N ASN A 468 2.49 17.29 13.99
CA ASN A 468 2.58 18.70 14.39
C ASN A 468 1.26 19.24 14.99
N ARG A 469 0.59 18.47 15.85
CA ARG A 469 -0.68 18.88 16.49
C ARG A 469 -0.53 20.20 17.25
N ALA A 470 0.65 20.49 17.79
CA ALA A 470 0.96 21.74 18.47
C ALA A 470 0.73 22.99 17.59
N ALA A 471 0.76 22.87 16.26
CA ALA A 471 0.43 23.98 15.36
C ALA A 471 -1.00 24.51 15.53
N LEU A 472 -1.94 23.69 16.03
CA LEU A 472 -3.32 24.10 16.27
C LEU A 472 -3.47 25.11 17.41
N GLY A 473 -2.47 25.21 18.29
CA GLY A 473 -2.41 26.20 19.37
C GLY A 473 -1.61 27.46 19.02
N LYS A 474 -1.01 27.54 17.83
CA LYS A 474 -0.19 28.68 17.43
C LYS A 474 -1.07 29.85 17.01
N THR A 475 -0.71 31.04 17.48
CA THR A 475 -1.26 32.30 17.02
C THR A 475 -0.30 32.96 16.04
N PHE A 476 -0.86 33.62 15.03
CA PHE A 476 -0.11 34.26 13.97
C PHE A 476 -0.49 35.74 13.89
N ALA A 477 0.43 36.58 13.43
CA ALA A 477 0.15 37.99 13.23
C ALA A 477 -0.87 38.15 12.09
N PRO A 478 -1.97 38.92 12.29
CA PRO A 478 -2.98 39.13 11.26
C PRO A 478 -2.50 40.22 10.27
N VAL A 479 -1.48 39.90 9.48
CA VAL A 479 -0.90 40.81 8.46
C VAL A 479 -1.41 40.47 7.07
N SER A 480 -1.61 41.49 6.23
CA SER A 480 -2.02 41.28 4.84
C SER A 480 -0.82 41.16 3.89
N ILE A 481 -1.04 40.55 2.72
CA ILE A 481 0.01 40.45 1.69
C ILE A 481 0.52 41.84 1.26
N PRO A 482 -0.35 42.85 0.99
CA PRO A 482 0.11 44.19 0.63
C PRO A 482 0.90 44.90 1.74
N GLU A 483 0.61 44.62 3.01
CA GLU A 483 1.35 45.14 4.15
C GLU A 483 2.78 44.59 4.18
N LEU A 484 2.95 43.27 4.09
CA LEU A 484 4.26 42.63 4.02
C LEU A 484 5.06 43.07 2.79
N PHE A 485 4.38 43.17 1.64
CA PHE A 485 5.00 43.66 0.42
C PHE A 485 5.47 45.12 0.56
N GLY A 486 4.64 46.00 1.13
CA GLY A 486 5.00 47.39 1.39
C GLY A 486 6.21 47.53 2.32
N ALA A 487 6.27 46.71 3.37
CA ALA A 487 7.42 46.65 4.27
C ALA A 487 8.70 46.22 3.53
N GLN A 488 8.62 45.23 2.63
CA GLN A 488 9.76 44.80 1.83
C GLN A 488 10.18 45.86 0.80
N VAL A 489 9.23 46.57 0.18
CA VAL A 489 9.51 47.70 -0.73
C VAL A 489 10.29 48.79 0.01
N ALA A 490 9.90 49.12 1.24
CA ALA A 490 10.60 50.11 2.06
C ALA A 490 12.05 49.69 2.38
N ARG A 491 12.29 48.38 2.57
CA ARG A 491 13.64 47.83 2.84
C ARG A 491 14.56 47.85 1.63
N THR A 492 14.07 47.51 0.43
CA THR A 492 14.91 47.34 -0.77
C THR A 492 14.34 48.02 -2.02
N PRO A 493 14.08 49.34 -2.00
CA PRO A 493 13.31 50.03 -3.05
C PRO A 493 13.98 50.01 -4.43
N ARG A 494 15.32 49.97 -4.46
CA ARG A 494 16.13 50.02 -5.70
C ARG A 494 16.47 48.65 -6.27
N SER A 495 16.20 47.56 -5.56
CA SER A 495 16.46 46.21 -6.04
C SER A 495 15.45 45.82 -7.12
N VAL A 496 15.88 45.06 -8.13
CA VAL A 496 14.98 44.53 -9.17
C VAL A 496 14.07 43.47 -8.56
N ALA A 497 12.77 43.76 -8.50
CA ALA A 497 11.76 42.86 -7.98
C ALA A 497 11.24 41.90 -9.05
N LEU A 498 11.09 42.39 -10.28
CA LEU A 498 10.37 41.70 -11.34
C LEU A 498 11.08 41.85 -12.68
N THR A 499 11.28 40.74 -13.39
CA THR A 499 11.87 40.69 -14.74
C THR A 499 10.88 40.02 -15.69
N GLY A 500 10.42 40.75 -16.71
CA GLY A 500 9.68 40.19 -17.85
C GLY A 500 10.53 40.19 -19.12
N VAL A 501 9.90 39.93 -20.27
CA VAL A 501 10.57 39.89 -21.59
C VAL A 501 11.18 41.25 -21.94
N ASP A 502 10.37 42.33 -21.85
CA ASP A 502 10.77 43.66 -22.36
C ASP A 502 11.10 44.67 -21.26
N ARG A 503 10.83 44.35 -19.99
CA ARG A 503 10.98 45.30 -18.88
C ARG A 503 11.40 44.66 -17.57
N ARG A 504 12.17 45.42 -16.79
CA ARG A 504 12.58 45.11 -15.41
C ARG A 504 12.06 46.20 -14.49
N LEU A 505 11.38 45.82 -13.41
CA LEU A 505 10.88 46.76 -12.42
C LEU A 505 11.61 46.56 -11.09
N THR A 506 12.06 47.68 -10.52
CA THR A 506 12.49 47.73 -9.12
C THR A 506 11.30 47.62 -8.18
N TYR A 507 11.52 47.26 -6.92
CA TYR A 507 10.47 47.23 -5.89
C TYR A 507 9.69 48.55 -5.83
N ALA A 508 10.36 49.70 -5.86
CA ALA A 508 9.69 51.00 -5.84
C ALA A 508 8.89 51.29 -7.12
N GLN A 509 9.33 50.82 -8.29
CA GLN A 509 8.57 50.99 -9.53
C GLN A 509 7.33 50.08 -9.55
N LEU A 510 7.48 48.83 -9.10
CA LEU A 510 6.38 47.87 -8.99
C LEU A 510 5.30 48.38 -8.03
N GLU A 511 5.69 48.89 -6.85
CA GLU A 511 4.78 49.49 -5.87
C GLU A 511 4.01 50.68 -6.46
N ARG A 512 4.68 51.61 -7.14
CA ARG A 512 4.01 52.77 -7.76
C ARG A 512 3.01 52.36 -8.83
N ALA A 513 3.39 51.41 -9.70
CA ALA A 513 2.49 50.90 -10.75
C ALA A 513 1.26 50.21 -10.16
N ALA A 514 1.45 49.38 -9.12
CA ALA A 514 0.36 48.71 -8.44
C ALA A 514 -0.55 49.68 -7.69
N ASN A 515 0.00 50.73 -7.05
CA ASN A 515 -0.79 51.75 -6.37
C ASN A 515 -1.66 52.54 -7.34
N ARG A 516 -1.13 52.92 -8.51
CA ARG A 516 -1.90 53.63 -9.56
C ARG A 516 -3.09 52.81 -10.03
N LEU A 517 -2.85 51.54 -10.37
CA LEU A 517 -3.91 50.64 -10.79
C LEU A 517 -4.91 50.35 -9.65
N ALA A 518 -4.45 50.29 -8.39
CA ALA A 518 -5.33 50.13 -7.24
C ALA A 518 -6.28 51.33 -7.08
N HIS A 519 -5.80 52.57 -7.26
CA HIS A 519 -6.66 53.76 -7.23
C HIS A 519 -7.65 53.78 -8.39
N ALA A 520 -7.25 53.36 -9.59
CA ALA A 520 -8.17 53.23 -10.72
C ALA A 520 -9.27 52.18 -10.44
N LEU A 521 -8.92 51.06 -9.80
CA LEU A 521 -9.90 50.05 -9.36
C LEU A 521 -10.85 50.60 -8.29
N ILE A 522 -10.34 51.36 -7.32
CA ILE A 522 -11.15 51.99 -6.27
C ILE A 522 -12.14 52.99 -6.88
N ASP A 523 -11.70 53.81 -7.84
CA ASP A 523 -12.55 54.74 -8.59
C ASP A 523 -13.65 54.00 -9.38
N ALA A 524 -13.34 52.82 -9.91
CA ALA A 524 -14.30 51.89 -10.52
C ALA A 524 -15.21 51.15 -9.51
N GLY A 525 -15.11 51.45 -8.21
CA GLY A 525 -15.96 50.89 -7.16
C GLY A 525 -15.53 49.51 -6.65
N VAL A 526 -14.26 49.13 -6.84
CA VAL A 526 -13.67 47.92 -6.26
C VAL A 526 -13.16 48.20 -4.84
N GLY A 527 -13.47 47.31 -3.90
CA GLY A 527 -13.00 47.39 -2.52
C GLY A 527 -13.16 46.06 -1.77
N PRO A 528 -13.06 46.06 -0.43
CA PRO A 528 -13.20 44.85 0.39
C PRO A 528 -14.49 44.08 0.09
N GLY A 529 -14.37 42.76 -0.09
CA GLY A 529 -15.48 41.86 -0.41
C GLY A 529 -15.86 41.79 -1.89
N ALA A 530 -15.29 42.66 -2.74
CA ALA A 530 -15.42 42.53 -4.20
C ALA A 530 -14.49 41.44 -4.76
N VAL A 531 -14.83 40.96 -5.95
CA VAL A 531 -13.99 40.06 -6.76
C VAL A 531 -13.62 40.78 -8.05
N VAL A 532 -12.37 40.68 -8.49
CA VAL A 532 -11.88 41.22 -9.76
C VAL A 532 -11.38 40.07 -10.63
N ALA A 533 -11.96 39.90 -11.82
CA ALA A 533 -11.49 38.91 -12.79
C ALA A 533 -10.18 39.37 -13.44
N LEU A 534 -9.19 38.47 -13.53
CA LEU A 534 -7.92 38.71 -14.20
C LEU A 534 -7.83 37.78 -15.41
N LEU A 535 -8.05 38.32 -16.60
CA LEU A 535 -7.88 37.60 -17.87
C LEU A 535 -6.60 38.10 -18.55
N LEU A 536 -5.45 37.62 -18.08
CA LEU A 536 -4.14 38.06 -18.54
C LEU A 536 -3.19 36.88 -18.68
N ALA A 537 -2.39 36.88 -19.75
CA ALA A 537 -1.25 35.97 -19.88
C ALA A 537 -0.15 36.32 -18.87
N ARG A 538 0.74 35.36 -18.58
CA ARG A 538 1.89 35.60 -17.68
C ARG A 538 2.76 36.72 -18.20
N SER A 539 2.75 37.84 -17.48
CA SER A 539 3.39 39.08 -17.89
C SER A 539 3.60 40.00 -16.69
N VAL A 540 4.42 41.05 -16.87
CA VAL A 540 4.60 42.09 -15.84
C VAL A 540 3.30 42.84 -15.53
N PRO A 541 2.46 43.26 -16.50
CA PRO A 541 1.15 43.84 -16.20
C PRO A 541 0.27 42.93 -15.32
N ALA A 542 0.28 41.61 -15.55
CA ALA A 542 -0.49 40.67 -14.73
C ALA A 542 -0.05 40.66 -13.26
N THR A 543 1.26 40.66 -13.00
CA THR A 543 1.80 40.77 -11.63
C THR A 543 1.41 42.10 -10.97
N VAL A 544 1.46 43.22 -11.71
CA VAL A 544 1.00 44.53 -11.23
C VAL A 544 -0.50 44.50 -10.89
N ALA A 545 -1.32 43.89 -11.75
CA ALA A 545 -2.76 43.75 -11.55
C ALA A 545 -3.10 42.94 -10.30
N ILE A 546 -2.42 41.81 -10.05
CA ILE A 546 -2.60 41.02 -8.83
C ILE A 546 -2.32 41.87 -7.58
N ILE A 547 -1.19 42.57 -7.53
CA ILE A 547 -0.83 43.42 -6.38
C ILE A 547 -1.85 44.55 -6.21
N ALA A 548 -2.28 45.18 -7.31
CA ALA A 548 -3.26 46.26 -7.30
C ALA A 548 -4.63 45.83 -6.75
N VAL A 549 -5.14 44.68 -7.19
CA VAL A 549 -6.40 44.10 -6.68
C VAL A 549 -6.29 43.81 -5.19
N LEU A 550 -5.19 43.17 -4.75
CA LEU A 550 -4.98 42.88 -3.34
C LEU A 550 -4.91 44.15 -2.49
N LYS A 551 -4.33 45.24 -3.00
CA LYS A 551 -4.24 46.54 -2.32
C LYS A 551 -5.61 47.22 -2.11
N THR A 552 -6.63 46.90 -2.91
CA THR A 552 -8.00 47.39 -2.67
C THR A 552 -8.73 46.59 -1.59
N GLY A 553 -8.18 45.45 -1.17
CA GLY A 553 -8.84 44.47 -0.30
C GLY A 553 -9.82 43.55 -1.03
N ALA A 554 -9.90 43.63 -2.36
CA ALA A 554 -10.68 42.72 -3.18
C ALA A 554 -9.92 41.41 -3.44
N ALA A 555 -10.67 40.35 -3.74
CA ALA A 555 -10.12 39.08 -4.17
C ALA A 555 -9.83 39.10 -5.68
N TYR A 556 -8.69 38.59 -6.11
CA TYR A 556 -8.48 38.33 -7.55
C TYR A 556 -9.00 36.95 -7.95
N LEU A 557 -9.61 36.88 -9.13
CA LEU A 557 -10.04 35.66 -9.79
C LEU A 557 -9.21 35.49 -11.06
N PRO A 558 -8.14 34.66 -11.03
CA PRO A 558 -7.37 34.39 -12.23
C PRO A 558 -8.18 33.52 -13.20
N ILE A 559 -8.22 33.92 -14.47
CA ILE A 559 -8.86 33.19 -15.56
C ILE A 559 -7.78 32.89 -16.59
N ASP A 560 -7.57 31.60 -16.87
CA ASP A 560 -6.61 31.19 -17.88
C ASP A 560 -7.14 31.56 -19.28
N THR A 561 -6.31 32.20 -20.10
CA THR A 561 -6.69 32.70 -21.43
C THR A 561 -7.00 31.56 -22.40
N GLN A 562 -6.65 30.32 -22.05
CA GLN A 562 -6.91 29.13 -22.85
C GLN A 562 -8.17 28.38 -22.46
N HIS A 563 -8.92 28.88 -21.47
CA HIS A 563 -10.20 28.29 -21.13
C HIS A 563 -11.22 28.55 -22.25
N PRO A 564 -12.06 27.56 -22.60
CA PRO A 564 -13.19 27.79 -23.50
C PRO A 564 -14.13 28.87 -22.95
N SER A 565 -14.82 29.60 -23.83
CA SER A 565 -15.72 30.69 -23.45
C SER A 565 -16.81 30.24 -22.47
N ALA A 566 -17.32 29.00 -22.59
CA ALA A 566 -18.28 28.42 -21.65
C ALA A 566 -17.71 28.29 -20.22
N ARG A 567 -16.43 27.92 -20.10
CA ARG A 567 -15.74 27.81 -18.80
C ARG A 567 -15.51 29.18 -18.19
N ILE A 568 -15.09 30.15 -18.99
CA ILE A 568 -14.93 31.54 -18.57
C ILE A 568 -16.28 32.11 -18.10
N GLY A 569 -17.34 31.92 -18.90
CA GLY A 569 -18.69 32.40 -18.59
C GLY A 569 -19.23 31.80 -17.29
N PHE A 570 -18.98 30.52 -17.03
CA PHE A 570 -19.28 29.90 -15.74
C PHE A 570 -18.56 30.61 -14.59
N MET A 571 -17.24 30.79 -14.68
CA MET A 571 -16.44 31.40 -13.61
C MET A 571 -16.90 32.83 -13.32
N LEU A 572 -17.19 33.62 -14.36
CA LEU A 572 -17.71 34.98 -14.23
C LEU A 572 -19.11 34.99 -13.58
N THR A 573 -19.97 34.06 -13.95
CA THR A 573 -21.32 33.95 -13.36
C THR A 573 -21.24 33.57 -11.88
N ASP A 574 -20.48 32.53 -11.54
CA ASP A 574 -20.40 31.98 -10.18
C ASP A 574 -19.70 32.93 -9.20
N ALA A 575 -18.58 33.55 -9.63
CA ALA A 575 -17.84 34.51 -8.82
C ALA A 575 -18.48 35.91 -8.79
N SER A 576 -19.21 36.28 -9.84
CA SER A 576 -19.85 37.60 -10.04
C SER A 576 -18.87 38.77 -9.79
N PRO A 577 -17.78 38.89 -10.57
CA PRO A 577 -16.78 39.93 -10.35
C PRO A 577 -17.36 41.33 -10.61
N LYS A 578 -16.82 42.32 -9.89
CA LYS A 578 -17.19 43.74 -10.02
C LYS A 578 -16.58 44.39 -11.27
N ALA A 579 -15.38 43.95 -11.63
CA ALA A 579 -14.64 44.39 -12.80
C ALA A 579 -13.76 43.24 -13.34
N ALA A 580 -13.34 43.36 -14.59
CA ALA A 580 -12.30 42.55 -15.20
C ALA A 580 -11.10 43.42 -15.58
N ILE A 581 -9.90 42.90 -15.32
CA ILE A 581 -8.65 43.45 -15.82
C ILE A 581 -8.17 42.53 -16.94
N THR A 582 -7.94 43.12 -18.12
CA THR A 582 -7.54 42.40 -19.34
C THR A 582 -6.73 43.34 -20.23
N THR A 583 -6.36 42.88 -21.42
CA THR A 583 -5.80 43.70 -22.51
C THR A 583 -6.82 43.84 -23.63
N THR A 584 -6.66 44.87 -24.49
CA THR A 584 -7.53 45.09 -25.66
C THR A 584 -7.67 43.84 -26.55
N ASP A 585 -6.61 43.05 -26.74
CA ASP A 585 -6.62 41.83 -27.57
C ASP A 585 -7.34 40.64 -26.91
N LEU A 586 -7.42 40.58 -25.59
CA LEU A 586 -8.10 39.52 -24.84
C LEU A 586 -9.55 39.88 -24.47
N ALA A 587 -9.93 41.16 -24.49
CA ALA A 587 -11.28 41.63 -24.20
C ALA A 587 -12.41 40.90 -24.98
N PRO A 588 -12.24 40.53 -26.27
CA PRO A 588 -13.26 39.77 -27.00
C PRO A 588 -13.63 38.42 -26.35
N LEU A 589 -12.74 37.78 -25.59
CA LEU A 589 -13.04 36.53 -24.89
C LEU A 589 -14.08 36.72 -23.77
N LEU A 590 -14.10 37.88 -23.11
CA LEU A 590 -15.12 38.21 -22.10
C LEU A 590 -16.50 38.38 -22.75
N VAL A 591 -16.54 39.01 -23.92
CA VAL A 591 -17.77 39.18 -24.71
C VAL A 591 -18.29 37.81 -25.18
N ALA A 592 -17.40 36.96 -25.71
CA ALA A 592 -17.74 35.60 -26.13
C ALA A 592 -18.22 34.71 -24.95
N ALA A 593 -17.78 35.01 -23.73
CA ALA A 593 -18.22 34.37 -22.50
C ALA A 593 -19.54 34.95 -21.92
N GLY A 594 -20.16 35.92 -22.61
CA GLY A 594 -21.44 36.52 -22.21
C GLY A 594 -21.32 37.66 -21.19
N ALA A 595 -20.13 38.19 -20.93
CA ALA A 595 -19.90 39.27 -19.96
C ALA A 595 -19.90 40.66 -20.63
N THR A 596 -21.05 41.09 -21.15
CA THR A 596 -21.18 42.39 -21.86
C THR A 596 -21.30 43.60 -20.92
N ASP A 597 -21.79 43.41 -19.71
CA ASP A 597 -22.06 44.49 -18.73
C ASP A 597 -20.96 44.64 -17.68
N LEU A 598 -19.87 43.85 -17.78
CA LEU A 598 -18.77 43.87 -16.83
C LEU A 598 -17.84 45.05 -17.13
N ALA A 599 -17.50 45.84 -16.11
CA ALA A 599 -16.52 46.92 -16.27
C ALA A 599 -15.14 46.33 -16.63
N VAL A 600 -14.63 46.66 -17.81
CA VAL A 600 -13.33 46.18 -18.30
C VAL A 600 -12.28 47.29 -18.17
N ILE A 601 -11.20 46.99 -17.48
CA ILE A 601 -10.03 47.86 -17.33
C ILE A 601 -8.90 47.27 -18.18
N ASP A 602 -8.45 48.03 -19.17
CA ASP A 602 -7.25 47.69 -19.94
C ASP A 602 -6.01 48.03 -19.10
N VAL A 603 -5.12 47.05 -18.90
CA VAL A 603 -3.86 47.24 -18.16
C VAL A 603 -2.91 48.24 -18.81
N ASP A 604 -3.05 48.47 -20.11
CA ASP A 604 -2.22 49.39 -20.88
C ASP A 604 -2.90 50.75 -21.11
N ASP A 605 -4.03 51.03 -20.42
CA ASP A 605 -4.70 52.32 -20.51
C ASP A 605 -3.81 53.44 -19.94
N PRO A 606 -3.40 54.44 -20.76
CA PRO A 606 -2.53 55.52 -20.31
C PRO A 606 -3.16 56.39 -19.22
N ARG A 607 -4.48 56.35 -19.03
CA ARG A 607 -5.15 57.06 -17.93
C ARG A 607 -4.74 56.54 -16.56
N ILE A 608 -4.33 55.27 -16.45
CA ILE A 608 -3.83 54.67 -15.20
C ILE A 608 -2.64 55.48 -14.66
N ASP A 609 -1.82 56.06 -15.55
CA ASP A 609 -0.67 56.86 -15.15
C ASP A 609 -1.01 58.23 -14.55
N THR A 610 -2.26 58.66 -14.61
CA THR A 610 -2.72 59.91 -14.00
C THR A 610 -3.17 59.74 -12.54
N TYR A 611 -3.41 58.49 -12.10
CA TYR A 611 -3.81 58.19 -10.73
C TYR A 611 -2.68 58.39 -9.71
N PRO A 612 -3.00 58.59 -8.41
CA PRO A 612 -2.01 58.67 -7.36
C PRO A 612 -1.11 57.43 -7.30
N SER A 613 0.18 57.62 -7.00
CA SER A 613 1.13 56.50 -6.79
C SER A 613 1.34 56.15 -5.31
N THR A 614 0.65 56.84 -4.41
CA THR A 614 0.62 56.59 -2.96
C THR A 614 -0.18 55.33 -2.65
N ALA A 615 0.24 54.58 -1.62
CA ALA A 615 -0.48 53.37 -1.22
C ALA A 615 -1.92 53.69 -0.78
N PRO A 616 -2.93 52.91 -1.22
CA PRO A 616 -4.28 52.98 -0.66
C PRO A 616 -4.30 52.44 0.79
N PRO A 617 -5.43 52.57 1.51
CA PRO A 617 -5.58 52.00 2.85
C PRO A 617 -5.24 50.50 2.90
N THR A 618 -4.54 50.07 3.94
CA THR A 618 -4.09 48.68 4.09
C THR A 618 -5.29 47.74 4.28
N PRO A 619 -5.38 46.64 3.52
CA PRO A 619 -6.47 45.68 3.67
C PRO A 619 -6.30 44.81 4.93
N ALA A 620 -7.42 44.30 5.45
CA ALA A 620 -7.39 43.36 6.58
C ALA A 620 -6.90 41.98 6.15
N ALA A 621 -6.21 41.28 7.05
CA ALA A 621 -5.69 39.94 6.79
C ALA A 621 -6.77 38.87 6.56
N ASP A 622 -7.98 39.11 7.06
CA ASP A 622 -9.12 38.20 6.91
C ASP A 622 -9.88 38.39 5.58
N HIS A 623 -9.56 39.41 4.79
CA HIS A 623 -10.12 39.55 3.45
C HIS A 623 -9.65 38.38 2.56
N VAL A 624 -10.53 37.96 1.65
CA VAL A 624 -10.20 36.95 0.63
C VAL A 624 -9.19 37.56 -0.33
N ALA A 625 -8.01 36.95 -0.44
CA ALA A 625 -6.97 37.36 -1.36
C ALA A 625 -7.27 36.85 -2.78
N TYR A 626 -7.72 35.59 -2.90
CA TYR A 626 -8.05 35.02 -4.21
C TYR A 626 -9.12 33.94 -4.15
N ILE A 627 -9.74 33.73 -5.32
CA ILE A 627 -10.63 32.60 -5.59
C ILE A 627 -10.06 31.86 -6.79
N MET A 628 -9.59 30.62 -6.59
CA MET A 628 -9.06 29.78 -7.67
C MET A 628 -9.98 28.59 -7.91
N TYR A 629 -10.37 28.37 -9.16
CA TYR A 629 -11.26 27.27 -9.53
C TYR A 629 -10.50 25.97 -9.74
N THR A 630 -11.04 24.90 -9.17
CA THR A 630 -10.58 23.52 -9.36
C THR A 630 -11.71 22.67 -9.95
N SER A 631 -11.37 21.50 -10.49
CA SER A 631 -12.34 20.50 -10.97
C SER A 631 -13.25 20.01 -9.85
N GLY A 632 -14.53 19.77 -10.14
CA GLY A 632 -15.52 19.36 -9.12
C GLY A 632 -16.10 17.96 -9.37
N THR A 633 -16.26 17.19 -8.29
CA THR A 633 -16.82 15.81 -8.34
C THR A 633 -18.23 15.74 -8.91
N THR A 634 -19.00 16.83 -8.84
CA THR A 634 -20.37 16.96 -9.37
C THR A 634 -20.41 17.36 -10.85
N GLY A 635 -19.26 17.41 -11.52
CA GLY A 635 -19.11 17.87 -12.89
C GLY A 635 -19.17 19.38 -13.09
N THR A 636 -19.13 20.15 -11.99
CA THR A 636 -19.08 21.61 -12.04
C THR A 636 -17.84 22.14 -11.30
N PRO A 637 -17.05 23.04 -11.92
CA PRO A 637 -15.94 23.72 -11.25
C PRO A 637 -16.30 24.33 -9.89
N LYS A 638 -15.36 24.28 -8.95
CA LYS A 638 -15.52 24.82 -7.59
C LYS A 638 -14.42 25.85 -7.28
N GLY A 639 -14.81 27.06 -6.89
CA GLY A 639 -13.89 28.13 -6.49
C GLY A 639 -13.43 27.95 -5.05
N VAL A 640 -12.13 27.86 -4.80
CA VAL A 640 -11.53 27.80 -3.46
C VAL A 640 -11.17 29.21 -3.02
N ALA A 641 -11.74 29.68 -1.91
CA ALA A 641 -11.51 31.02 -1.37
C ALA A 641 -10.41 31.00 -0.29
N ILE A 642 -9.34 31.75 -0.52
CA ILE A 642 -8.17 31.85 0.36
C ILE A 642 -7.98 33.28 0.83
N THR A 643 -7.70 33.48 2.12
CA THR A 643 -7.50 34.80 2.73
C THR A 643 -6.05 35.26 2.66
N HIS A 644 -5.81 36.56 2.88
CA HIS A 644 -4.44 37.06 3.01
C HIS A 644 -3.68 36.35 4.12
N ARG A 645 -4.29 36.17 5.30
CA ARG A 645 -3.63 35.50 6.44
C ARG A 645 -3.20 34.08 6.10
N ASN A 646 -3.98 33.34 5.31
CA ASN A 646 -3.59 31.98 4.90
C ASN A 646 -2.29 32.01 4.10
N VAL A 647 -2.15 32.98 3.19
CA VAL A 647 -0.96 33.15 2.35
C VAL A 647 0.22 33.65 3.16
N THR A 648 0.05 34.68 3.99
CA THR A 648 1.17 35.24 4.76
C THR A 648 1.73 34.24 5.76
N GLN A 649 0.88 33.41 6.36
CA GLN A 649 1.30 32.35 7.29
C GLN A 649 2.14 31.23 6.63
N LEU A 650 2.01 31.02 5.32
CA LEU A 650 2.89 30.13 4.56
C LEU A 650 4.37 30.57 4.65
N PHE A 651 4.61 31.86 4.90
CA PHE A 651 5.92 32.50 4.92
C PHE A 651 6.42 32.87 6.32
N ASP A 652 5.71 32.50 7.39
CA ASP A 652 6.17 32.80 8.77
C ASP A 652 7.51 32.15 9.10
N VAL A 653 7.80 31.00 8.48
CA VAL A 653 9.12 30.37 8.50
C VAL A 653 9.58 30.29 7.06
N VAL A 654 10.68 30.97 6.73
CA VAL A 654 11.24 31.00 5.38
C VAL A 654 12.00 29.70 5.08
N PRO A 655 11.50 28.84 4.18
CA PRO A 655 12.22 27.65 3.76
C PRO A 655 13.57 27.97 3.10
N PRO A 656 14.55 27.06 3.16
CA PRO A 656 15.87 27.29 2.58
C PRO A 656 15.85 27.42 1.04
N PHE A 657 14.80 26.89 0.40
CA PHE A 657 14.55 26.98 -1.05
C PHE A 657 13.69 28.20 -1.44
N THR A 658 13.61 29.24 -0.61
CA THR A 658 12.99 30.51 -0.98
C THR A 658 13.96 31.39 -1.77
N ALA A 659 13.45 32.06 -2.81
CA ALA A 659 14.19 33.07 -3.54
C ALA A 659 14.29 34.37 -2.72
N THR A 660 15.20 34.40 -1.75
CA THR A 660 15.45 35.57 -0.89
C THR A 660 16.30 36.64 -1.59
N ALA A 661 16.62 37.73 -0.90
CA ALA A 661 17.46 38.82 -1.41
C ALA A 661 18.73 38.31 -2.12
N GLY A 662 18.93 38.76 -3.36
CA GLY A 662 20.05 38.36 -4.22
C GLY A 662 19.80 37.09 -5.04
N LYS A 663 18.72 36.35 -4.78
CA LYS A 663 18.32 35.16 -5.55
C LYS A 663 17.17 35.43 -6.51
N ALA A 664 17.08 34.64 -7.56
CA ALA A 664 16.01 34.67 -8.56
C ALA A 664 15.13 33.41 -8.50
N GLY A 665 13.81 33.61 -8.48
CA GLY A 665 12.80 32.55 -8.63
C GLY A 665 12.06 32.71 -9.96
N ALA A 666 11.60 31.59 -10.53
CA ALA A 666 10.82 31.61 -11.78
C ALA A 666 9.31 31.51 -11.51
N GLN A 667 8.52 32.39 -12.16
CA GLN A 667 7.05 32.29 -12.23
C GLN A 667 6.69 31.43 -13.46
N CYS A 668 6.71 30.11 -13.29
CA CYS A 668 6.46 29.17 -14.38
C CYS A 668 4.98 28.75 -14.50
N HIS A 669 4.27 28.69 -13.38
CA HIS A 669 2.92 28.14 -13.34
C HIS A 669 1.86 29.20 -13.66
N SER A 670 0.74 28.76 -14.25
CA SER A 670 -0.44 29.61 -14.50
C SER A 670 -0.91 30.26 -13.20
N TYR A 671 -1.37 31.52 -13.29
CA TYR A 671 -1.96 32.20 -12.13
C TYR A 671 -3.26 31.54 -11.66
N SER A 672 -3.88 30.71 -12.51
CA SER A 672 -5.03 29.86 -12.16
C SER A 672 -4.63 28.60 -11.37
N PHE A 673 -3.33 28.38 -11.15
CA PHE A 673 -2.81 27.32 -10.29
C PHE A 673 -2.15 27.95 -9.05
N ASP A 674 -2.53 27.51 -7.87
CA ASP A 674 -2.18 28.15 -6.60
C ASP A 674 -0.69 28.09 -6.27
N PHE A 675 0.08 27.20 -6.89
CA PHE A 675 1.54 27.23 -6.75
C PHE A 675 2.18 28.53 -7.27
N SER A 676 1.52 29.26 -8.17
CA SER A 676 1.93 30.62 -8.57
C SER A 676 1.99 31.61 -7.40
N VAL A 677 1.19 31.39 -6.35
CA VAL A 677 1.20 32.19 -5.11
C VAL A 677 2.54 32.04 -4.41
N TRP A 678 3.08 30.82 -4.33
CA TRP A 678 4.42 30.60 -3.78
C TRP A 678 5.50 31.25 -4.63
N GLU A 679 5.48 31.02 -5.95
CA GLU A 679 6.48 31.56 -6.87
C GLU A 679 6.57 33.08 -6.73
N MET A 680 5.43 33.76 -6.74
CA MET A 680 5.34 35.20 -6.65
C MET A 680 5.72 35.73 -5.27
N TRP A 681 5.05 35.28 -4.21
CA TRP A 681 5.23 35.87 -2.87
C TRP A 681 6.48 35.35 -2.16
N GLY A 682 6.94 34.15 -2.47
CA GLY A 682 8.22 33.63 -1.99
C GLY A 682 9.38 34.53 -2.39
N ALA A 683 9.38 35.06 -3.62
CA ALA A 683 10.36 36.05 -4.04
C ALA A 683 10.04 37.45 -3.49
N LEU A 684 8.82 37.95 -3.75
CA LEU A 684 8.51 39.36 -3.55
C LEU A 684 8.46 39.79 -2.08
N LEU A 685 8.07 38.91 -1.15
CA LEU A 685 8.03 39.23 0.28
C LEU A 685 9.43 39.15 0.96
N HIS A 686 10.42 38.57 0.30
CA HIS A 686 11.75 38.30 0.89
C HIS A 686 12.91 39.03 0.18
N GLY A 687 12.60 39.99 -0.69
CA GLY A 687 13.61 40.81 -1.39
C GLY A 687 14.21 40.15 -2.63
N GLY A 688 13.70 39.00 -3.05
CA GLY A 688 14.16 38.28 -4.23
C GLY A 688 13.67 38.88 -5.54
N ARG A 689 14.17 38.33 -6.64
CA ARG A 689 13.76 38.70 -8.00
C ARG A 689 12.85 37.64 -8.60
N LEU A 690 11.65 38.02 -9.01
CA LEU A 690 10.73 37.16 -9.74
C LEU A 690 10.96 37.29 -11.26
N VAL A 691 11.25 36.17 -11.91
CA VAL A 691 11.39 36.08 -13.37
C VAL A 691 10.08 35.57 -13.95
N VAL A 692 9.35 36.42 -14.68
CA VAL A 692 8.08 36.06 -15.30
C VAL A 692 8.34 35.26 -16.58
N VAL A 693 7.93 33.99 -16.59
CA VAL A 693 8.09 33.10 -17.74
C VAL A 693 6.83 33.19 -18.62
N PRO A 694 6.93 33.65 -19.88
CA PRO A 694 5.79 33.71 -20.79
C PRO A 694 5.16 32.33 -21.05
N ASP A 695 3.86 32.30 -21.35
CA ASP A 695 3.11 31.05 -21.59
C ASP A 695 3.71 30.17 -22.68
N ALA A 696 4.12 30.76 -23.81
CA ALA A 696 4.77 30.04 -24.90
C ALA A 696 6.12 29.43 -24.49
N VAL A 697 6.89 30.13 -23.64
CA VAL A 697 8.21 29.70 -23.18
C VAL A 697 8.07 28.54 -22.18
N ALA A 698 7.14 28.63 -21.23
CA ALA A 698 6.93 27.57 -20.24
C ALA A 698 6.54 26.21 -20.85
N ARG A 699 5.97 26.21 -22.06
CA ARG A 699 5.58 24.99 -22.81
C ARG A 699 6.70 24.39 -23.65
N SER A 700 7.79 25.14 -23.84
CA SER A 700 8.95 24.73 -24.63
C SER A 700 10.11 24.43 -23.70
N ALA A 701 10.44 23.15 -23.52
CA ALA A 701 11.52 22.75 -22.60
C ALA A 701 12.87 23.40 -22.96
N SER A 702 13.16 23.59 -24.25
CA SER A 702 14.38 24.27 -24.70
C SER A 702 14.37 25.76 -24.40
N ASP A 703 13.27 26.46 -24.65
CA ASP A 703 13.20 27.90 -24.45
C ASP A 703 13.12 28.25 -22.96
N LEU A 704 12.40 27.43 -22.18
CA LEU A 704 12.38 27.50 -20.72
C LEU A 704 13.79 27.33 -20.18
N HIS A 705 14.50 26.27 -20.58
CA HIS A 705 15.89 26.06 -20.15
C HIS A 705 16.80 27.26 -20.47
N ALA A 706 16.73 27.77 -21.71
CA ALA A 706 17.52 28.92 -22.13
C ALA A 706 17.21 30.18 -21.29
N LEU A 707 15.94 30.42 -20.97
CA LEU A 707 15.52 31.52 -20.10
C LEU A 707 16.04 31.36 -18.67
N LEU A 708 15.89 30.17 -18.08
CA LEU A 708 16.31 29.88 -16.70
C LEU A 708 17.82 30.08 -16.52
N VAL A 709 18.62 29.64 -17.50
CA VAL A 709 20.08 29.83 -17.50
C VAL A 709 20.44 31.30 -17.68
N ARG A 710 19.84 31.99 -18.67
CA ARG A 710 20.11 33.41 -18.94
C ARG A 710 19.81 34.30 -17.75
N GLU A 711 18.71 34.01 -17.04
CA GLU A 711 18.28 34.79 -15.89
C GLU A 711 18.87 34.29 -14.57
N HIS A 712 19.78 33.29 -14.58
CA HIS A 712 20.41 32.75 -13.37
C HIS A 712 19.40 32.39 -12.28
N VAL A 713 18.41 31.55 -12.61
CA VAL A 713 17.38 31.14 -11.65
C VAL A 713 17.97 30.24 -10.58
N ASP A 714 17.78 30.62 -9.30
CA ASP A 714 18.26 29.90 -8.12
C ASP A 714 17.21 28.94 -7.55
N VAL A 715 15.93 29.23 -7.76
CA VAL A 715 14.82 28.41 -7.28
C VAL A 715 13.90 28.09 -8.44
N LEU A 716 13.83 26.81 -8.79
CA LEU A 716 12.99 26.27 -9.85
C LEU A 716 11.92 25.36 -9.27
N THR A 717 10.68 25.71 -9.54
CA THR A 717 9.47 25.01 -9.12
C THR A 717 8.87 24.35 -10.35
N GLN A 718 8.72 23.02 -10.35
CA GLN A 718 8.20 22.26 -11.49
C GLN A 718 7.50 20.97 -11.08
N THR A 719 6.63 20.46 -11.95
CA THR A 719 6.12 19.09 -11.81
C THR A 719 7.20 18.06 -12.19
N PRO A 720 7.14 16.83 -11.64
CA PRO A 720 8.00 15.73 -12.06
C PRO A 720 8.05 15.51 -13.59
N SER A 721 6.91 15.59 -14.28
CA SER A 721 6.87 15.45 -15.74
C SER A 721 7.65 16.56 -16.45
N ALA A 722 7.50 17.81 -16.02
CA ALA A 722 8.12 18.95 -16.69
C ALA A 722 9.64 19.01 -16.43
N ILE A 723 10.08 18.76 -15.19
CA ILE A 723 11.51 18.72 -14.86
C ILE A 723 12.22 17.53 -15.56
N GLY A 724 11.50 16.43 -15.81
CA GLY A 724 12.01 15.29 -16.57
C GLY A 724 12.40 15.61 -18.01
N MET A 725 11.81 16.65 -18.58
CA MET A 725 12.08 17.13 -19.95
C MET A 725 13.21 18.17 -20.03
N LEU A 726 13.62 18.77 -18.91
CA LEU A 726 14.64 19.82 -18.87
C LEU A 726 16.06 19.23 -18.81
N PRO A 727 17.04 19.83 -19.49
CA PRO A 727 18.45 19.49 -19.28
C PRO A 727 18.96 20.14 -17.99
N ARG A 728 19.86 19.44 -17.29
CA ARG A 728 20.44 19.91 -16.01
C ARG A 728 21.52 20.99 -16.17
N ARG A 729 22.14 21.05 -17.34
CA ARG A 729 23.33 21.88 -17.61
C ARG A 729 23.01 23.37 -17.41
N GLY A 730 23.83 24.08 -16.65
CA GLY A 730 23.62 25.51 -16.34
C GLY A 730 22.59 25.76 -15.23
N LEU A 731 22.03 24.71 -14.63
CA LEU A 731 21.09 24.76 -13.49
C LEU A 731 21.63 23.91 -12.32
N GLU A 732 22.94 23.76 -12.20
CA GLU A 732 23.57 22.91 -11.19
C GLU A 732 23.35 23.42 -9.76
N SER A 733 23.35 24.73 -9.57
CA SER A 733 23.16 25.40 -8.27
C SER A 733 21.69 25.65 -7.90
N ALA A 734 20.77 25.45 -8.84
CA ALA A 734 19.35 25.74 -8.62
C ALA A 734 18.73 24.72 -7.66
N ALA A 735 18.05 25.20 -6.63
CA ALA A 735 17.16 24.40 -5.82
C ALA A 735 15.94 24.00 -6.66
N VAL A 736 15.57 22.73 -6.63
CA VAL A 736 14.44 22.18 -7.37
C VAL A 736 13.34 21.79 -6.40
N VAL A 737 12.16 22.37 -6.56
CA VAL A 737 10.98 22.09 -5.75
C VAL A 737 9.95 21.39 -6.63
N LEU A 738 9.67 20.13 -6.30
CA LEU A 738 8.68 19.31 -6.97
C LEU A 738 7.31 19.46 -6.33
N LEU A 739 6.27 19.35 -7.16
CA LEU A 739 4.88 19.45 -6.74
C LEU A 739 3.94 18.74 -7.71
N GLY A 740 2.70 18.54 -7.26
CA GLY A 740 1.56 18.27 -8.14
C GLY A 740 1.47 16.87 -8.74
N GLU A 741 2.51 16.03 -8.65
CA GLU A 741 2.50 14.64 -9.16
C GLU A 741 3.33 13.71 -8.28
N VAL A 742 3.12 12.40 -8.46
CA VAL A 742 4.03 11.40 -7.93
C VAL A 742 5.37 11.53 -8.65
N CYS A 743 6.46 11.64 -7.89
CA CYS A 743 7.80 11.75 -8.45
C CYS A 743 8.40 10.35 -8.66
N PRO A 744 8.83 9.98 -9.88
CA PRO A 744 9.55 8.73 -10.14
C PRO A 744 10.92 8.71 -9.47
N VAL A 745 11.39 7.52 -9.08
CA VAL A 745 12.70 7.32 -8.45
C VAL A 745 13.83 7.72 -9.41
N GLU A 746 13.71 7.36 -10.68
CA GLU A 746 14.72 7.63 -11.71
C GLU A 746 14.92 9.13 -11.95
N LEU A 747 13.90 9.93 -11.63
CA LEU A 747 13.97 11.38 -11.71
C LEU A 747 14.78 11.96 -10.55
N VAL A 748 14.61 11.41 -9.35
CA VAL A 748 15.39 11.77 -8.16
C VAL A 748 16.86 11.44 -8.39
N ASP A 749 17.16 10.23 -8.86
CA ASP A 749 18.54 9.80 -9.20
C ASP A 749 19.21 10.76 -10.18
N ARG A 750 18.44 11.25 -11.16
CA ARG A 750 18.95 12.18 -12.16
C ARG A 750 19.18 13.56 -11.60
N TRP A 751 18.26 14.12 -10.81
CA TRP A 751 18.25 15.55 -10.48
C TRP A 751 18.79 15.88 -9.07
N ALA A 752 18.57 15.02 -8.08
CA ALA A 752 18.93 15.29 -6.70
C ALA A 752 20.45 15.43 -6.43
N PRO A 753 21.35 14.66 -7.07
CA PRO A 753 22.78 14.73 -6.74
C PRO A 753 23.37 16.13 -6.94
N GLY A 754 24.06 16.62 -5.90
CA GLY A 754 24.81 17.89 -5.91
C GLY A 754 23.96 19.15 -5.74
N ARG A 755 22.66 19.05 -5.42
CA ARG A 755 21.76 20.19 -5.22
C ARG A 755 20.70 19.91 -4.16
N MET A 756 19.92 20.93 -3.80
CA MET A 756 18.71 20.77 -3.01
C MET A 756 17.54 20.40 -3.93
N MET A 757 16.96 19.21 -3.72
CA MET A 757 15.74 18.77 -4.38
C MET A 757 14.72 18.40 -3.32
N ILE A 758 13.53 18.99 -3.36
CA ILE A 758 12.49 18.82 -2.33
C ILE A 758 11.20 18.41 -3.00
N ASN A 759 10.50 17.44 -2.42
CA ASN A 759 9.13 17.14 -2.78
C ASN A 759 8.17 17.89 -1.87
N THR A 760 7.15 18.52 -2.44
CA THR A 760 6.12 19.27 -1.70
C THR A 760 4.74 18.76 -2.03
N TYR A 761 3.86 18.81 -1.05
CA TYR A 761 2.48 18.39 -1.21
C TYR A 761 1.53 19.34 -0.49
N GLY A 762 0.45 19.69 -1.18
CA GLY A 762 -0.79 20.07 -0.53
C GLY A 762 -1.92 20.32 -1.52
N PRO A 763 -3.15 20.33 -1.01
CA PRO A 763 -4.33 20.71 -1.78
C PRO A 763 -4.53 22.23 -1.78
N THR A 764 -5.20 22.73 -2.83
CA THR A 764 -5.55 24.16 -2.95
C THR A 764 -6.37 24.67 -1.77
N GLU A 765 -7.20 23.81 -1.19
CA GLU A 765 -8.03 24.06 -0.01
C GLU A 765 -7.24 24.32 1.27
N ALA A 766 -5.95 24.02 1.29
CA ALA A 766 -5.04 24.25 2.40
C ALA A 766 -3.85 25.17 2.03
N THR A 767 -4.01 25.99 0.98
CA THR A 767 -3.06 27.03 0.56
C THR A 767 -1.71 26.48 0.12
N VAL A 768 -1.62 26.12 -1.16
CA VAL A 768 -0.39 25.73 -1.87
C VAL A 768 0.20 24.39 -1.43
N TRP A 769 0.77 24.32 -0.22
CA TRP A 769 1.32 23.09 0.33
C TRP A 769 1.21 23.05 1.86
N VAL A 770 1.27 21.83 2.39
CA VAL A 770 1.13 21.54 3.82
C VAL A 770 2.23 20.64 4.34
N SER A 771 3.01 20.02 3.45
CA SER A 771 4.17 19.20 3.79
C SER A 771 5.32 19.36 2.80
N THR A 772 6.52 19.10 3.32
CA THR A 772 7.77 19.15 2.55
C THR A 772 8.65 17.98 2.95
N SER A 773 9.26 17.29 1.97
CA SER A 773 10.23 16.25 2.25
C SER A 773 11.51 16.82 2.83
N THR A 774 12.27 15.98 3.53
CA THR A 774 13.72 16.19 3.64
C THR A 774 14.35 16.27 2.23
N PRO A 775 15.55 16.88 2.07
CA PRO A 775 16.26 16.87 0.79
C PRO A 775 16.33 15.46 0.22
N LEU A 776 15.79 15.29 -0.99
CA LEU A 776 15.72 13.99 -1.64
C LEU A 776 17.14 13.50 -1.95
N VAL A 777 17.34 12.20 -1.73
CA VAL A 777 18.58 11.50 -2.06
C VAL A 777 18.26 10.39 -3.05
N ALA A 778 19.22 10.10 -3.92
CA ALA A 778 19.13 8.96 -4.84
C ALA A 778 19.08 7.66 -4.02
N ASP A 779 17.97 6.93 -4.11
CA ASP A 779 17.68 5.69 -3.40
C ASP A 779 16.62 4.89 -4.17
N SER A 780 16.42 3.61 -3.84
CA SER A 780 15.47 2.73 -4.53
C SER A 780 14.00 2.95 -4.10
N ALA A 781 13.75 3.72 -3.04
CA ALA A 781 12.41 3.94 -2.51
C ALA A 781 11.71 5.15 -3.18
N PRO A 782 10.38 5.09 -3.42
CA PRO A 782 9.63 6.26 -3.87
C PRO A 782 9.82 7.46 -2.92
N PRO A 783 9.95 8.69 -3.44
CA PRO A 783 10.14 9.88 -2.62
C PRO A 783 8.89 10.18 -1.78
N PRO A 784 9.03 10.46 -0.48
CA PRO A 784 7.89 10.80 0.37
C PRO A 784 7.32 12.17 0.02
N ILE A 785 6.09 12.44 0.45
CA ILE A 785 5.50 13.79 0.43
C ILE A 785 5.88 14.62 1.67
N GLY A 786 6.65 14.03 2.58
CA GLY A 786 7.36 14.71 3.65
C GLY A 786 6.58 14.88 4.95
N SER A 787 6.98 15.86 5.75
CA SER A 787 6.43 16.14 7.09
C SER A 787 5.72 17.50 7.11
N PRO A 788 4.83 17.76 8.09
CA PRO A 788 4.05 19.00 8.14
C PRO A 788 4.92 20.25 8.14
N VAL A 789 4.50 21.29 7.42
CA VAL A 789 5.10 22.63 7.55
C VAL A 789 4.73 23.27 8.89
N PRO A 790 5.47 24.28 9.39
CA PRO A 790 5.33 24.76 10.77
C PRO A 790 3.91 25.20 11.21
N GLY A 791 3.09 25.69 10.27
CA GLY A 791 1.70 26.11 10.51
C GLY A 791 0.62 25.08 10.16
N ALA A 792 1.00 23.90 9.67
CA ALA A 792 0.09 22.82 9.33
C ALA A 792 0.15 21.69 10.38
N ALA A 793 -1.01 21.14 10.71
CA ALA A 793 -1.12 19.87 11.42
C ALA A 793 -1.71 18.82 10.47
N LEU A 794 -1.09 17.65 10.41
CA LEU A 794 -1.49 16.55 9.54
C LEU A 794 -1.93 15.35 10.36
N PHE A 795 -3.08 14.79 10.01
CA PHE A 795 -3.63 13.61 10.66
C PHE A 795 -3.91 12.54 9.61
N VAL A 796 -3.46 11.31 9.86
CA VAL A 796 -3.78 10.15 9.02
C VAL A 796 -4.84 9.35 9.78
N LEU A 797 -6.06 9.37 9.25
CA LEU A 797 -7.24 8.92 9.98
C LEU A 797 -7.96 7.77 9.28
N ASP A 798 -8.62 6.93 10.07
CA ASP A 798 -9.58 5.94 9.58
C ASP A 798 -10.94 6.58 9.25
N GLY A 799 -11.87 5.77 8.74
CA GLY A 799 -13.23 6.22 8.40
C GLY A 799 -14.07 6.73 9.59
N TRP A 800 -13.57 6.58 10.83
CA TRP A 800 -14.18 7.05 12.06
C TRP A 800 -13.43 8.24 12.68
N LEU A 801 -12.55 8.88 11.90
CA LEU A 801 -11.70 10.01 12.29
C LEU A 801 -10.70 9.69 13.42
N ARG A 802 -10.31 8.43 13.62
CA ARG A 802 -9.28 8.06 14.61
C ARG A 802 -7.90 7.93 13.97
N PRO A 803 -6.82 8.23 14.71
CA PRO A 803 -5.48 8.08 14.17
C PRO A 803 -5.20 6.61 13.85
N VAL A 804 -4.63 6.35 12.67
CA VAL A 804 -4.11 5.03 12.35
C VAL A 804 -2.65 4.91 12.83
N PRO A 805 -2.17 3.70 13.16
CA PRO A 805 -0.78 3.49 13.51
C PRO A 805 0.21 3.92 12.41
N VAL A 806 1.45 4.21 12.80
CA VAL A 806 2.58 4.27 11.85
C VAL A 806 2.64 2.96 11.06
N GLY A 807 2.87 3.03 9.76
CA GLY A 807 2.84 1.85 8.90
C GLY A 807 1.45 1.49 8.32
N VAL A 808 0.38 2.15 8.76
CA VAL A 808 -1.00 1.86 8.30
C VAL A 808 -1.51 2.94 7.35
N VAL A 809 -2.25 2.52 6.33
CA VAL A 809 -2.87 3.42 5.35
C VAL A 809 -4.11 4.06 5.96
N GLY A 810 -4.24 5.38 5.84
CA GLY A 810 -5.44 6.12 6.19
C GLY A 810 -5.64 7.32 5.26
N GLU A 811 -6.74 8.04 5.47
CA GLU A 811 -7.03 9.26 4.74
C GLU A 811 -6.32 10.46 5.40
N LEU A 812 -5.71 11.32 4.60
CA LEU A 812 -5.03 12.52 5.09
C LEU A 812 -6.04 13.64 5.38
N TYR A 813 -5.93 14.21 6.58
CA TYR A 813 -6.63 15.42 7.01
C TYR A 813 -5.63 16.52 7.34
N VAL A 814 -5.93 17.74 6.90
CA VAL A 814 -5.07 18.91 7.13
C VAL A 814 -5.80 19.90 8.02
N ALA A 815 -5.15 20.37 9.08
CA ALA A 815 -5.63 21.46 9.91
C ALA A 815 -4.56 22.55 10.07
N GLY A 816 -4.93 23.67 10.69
CA GLY A 816 -4.03 24.79 10.97
C GLY A 816 -4.16 25.95 9.98
N ALA A 817 -3.12 26.79 9.94
CA ALA A 817 -3.08 28.10 9.30
C ALA A 817 -3.44 28.08 7.80
N GLY A 818 -3.04 27.04 7.08
CA GLY A 818 -3.25 26.94 5.64
C GLY A 818 -4.71 26.70 5.23
N VAL A 819 -5.58 26.23 6.13
CA VAL A 819 -6.95 25.85 5.79
C VAL A 819 -7.77 27.07 5.35
N GLY A 820 -8.24 27.04 4.11
CA GLY A 820 -9.00 28.13 3.48
C GLY A 820 -10.40 28.36 4.06
N CYS A 821 -11.11 29.34 3.50
CA CYS A 821 -12.49 29.64 3.92
C CYS A 821 -13.44 28.48 3.60
N GLY A 822 -13.28 27.87 2.43
CA GLY A 822 -14.19 26.88 1.88
C GLY A 822 -14.35 27.07 0.38
N TYR A 823 -15.41 26.47 -0.16
CA TYR A 823 -15.78 26.64 -1.55
C TYR A 823 -16.75 27.82 -1.70
N TRP A 824 -16.39 28.76 -2.59
CA TRP A 824 -17.14 29.98 -2.87
C TRP A 824 -18.59 29.67 -3.21
N ARG A 825 -19.53 30.23 -2.43
CA ARG A 825 -20.98 30.05 -2.60
C ARG A 825 -21.42 28.57 -2.69
N ARG A 826 -20.73 27.66 -1.98
CA ARG A 826 -21.06 26.22 -1.89
C ARG A 826 -20.99 25.72 -0.44
N PRO A 827 -21.92 26.14 0.45
CA PRO A 827 -21.87 25.78 1.87
C PRO A 827 -22.00 24.28 2.13
N ALA A 828 -22.86 23.57 1.38
CA ALA A 828 -23.02 22.11 1.54
C ALA A 828 -21.72 21.34 1.21
N LEU A 829 -21.06 21.65 0.09
CA LEU A 829 -19.78 21.05 -0.28
C LEU A 829 -18.67 21.45 0.71
N THR A 830 -18.72 22.68 1.21
CA THR A 830 -17.78 23.15 2.23
C THR A 830 -17.93 22.34 3.52
N ALA A 831 -19.15 22.17 4.04
CA ALA A 831 -19.39 21.39 5.26
C ALA A 831 -18.97 19.92 5.12
N ALA A 832 -19.10 19.33 3.92
CA ALA A 832 -18.69 17.95 3.65
C ALA A 832 -17.16 17.74 3.60
N ARG A 833 -16.37 18.78 3.37
CA ARG A 833 -14.90 18.69 3.20
C ARG A 833 -14.09 19.46 4.24
N PHE A 834 -14.63 20.53 4.81
CA PHE A 834 -14.02 21.34 5.87
C PHE A 834 -14.74 21.03 7.18
N VAL A 835 -14.40 19.89 7.76
CA VAL A 835 -15.08 19.32 8.94
C VAL A 835 -14.49 19.86 10.24
N ALA A 836 -15.19 19.67 11.36
CA ALA A 836 -14.65 20.00 12.68
C ALA A 836 -13.43 19.12 12.99
N CYS A 837 -12.37 19.71 13.56
CA CYS A 837 -11.18 18.98 13.96
C CYS A 837 -11.34 18.46 15.41
N PRO A 838 -11.40 17.14 15.65
CA PRO A 838 -11.51 16.61 17.02
C PRO A 838 -10.22 16.78 17.83
N TYR A 839 -9.11 17.15 17.18
CA TYR A 839 -7.79 17.29 17.79
C TYR A 839 -7.46 18.72 18.25
N GLY A 840 -8.30 19.71 17.92
CA GLY A 840 -8.13 21.10 18.33
C GLY A 840 -9.48 21.80 18.52
N VAL A 841 -9.72 22.34 19.71
CA VAL A 841 -10.98 23.02 20.05
C VAL A 841 -11.21 24.22 19.13
N GLY A 842 -12.38 24.28 18.50
CA GLY A 842 -12.76 25.37 17.60
C GLY A 842 -12.05 25.37 16.24
N GLN A 843 -11.19 24.38 15.96
CA GLN A 843 -10.47 24.28 14.70
C GLN A 843 -11.26 23.47 13.65
N ARG A 844 -11.00 23.76 12.38
CA ARG A 844 -11.48 22.98 11.23
C ARG A 844 -10.33 22.17 10.65
N MET A 845 -10.66 21.06 9.99
CA MET A 845 -9.73 20.30 9.17
C MET A 845 -10.32 20.04 7.78
N TYR A 846 -9.47 20.07 6.77
CA TYR A 846 -9.80 19.72 5.40
C TYR A 846 -9.56 18.22 5.14
N ARG A 847 -10.60 17.53 4.68
CA ARG A 847 -10.60 16.13 4.27
C ARG A 847 -10.09 16.01 2.83
N THR A 848 -8.86 15.55 2.64
CA THR A 848 -8.18 15.61 1.34
C THR A 848 -8.69 14.59 0.32
N GLY A 849 -9.17 13.42 0.77
CA GLY A 849 -9.40 12.25 -0.06
C GLY A 849 -8.13 11.52 -0.51
N ASP A 850 -6.95 11.96 -0.08
CA ASP A 850 -5.67 11.30 -0.39
C ASP A 850 -5.38 10.21 0.65
N LEU A 851 -4.95 9.05 0.16
CA LEU A 851 -4.52 7.91 0.99
C LEU A 851 -3.02 8.00 1.22
N VAL A 852 -2.64 8.00 2.50
CA VAL A 852 -1.25 8.15 2.93
C VAL A 852 -0.93 7.23 4.10
N ARG A 853 0.35 7.17 4.44
CA ARG A 853 0.84 6.43 5.60
C ARG A 853 2.04 7.13 6.21
N TRP A 854 2.12 7.17 7.54
CA TRP A 854 3.33 7.57 8.25
C TRP A 854 4.42 6.51 8.13
N ARG A 855 5.62 6.94 7.74
CA ARG A 855 6.87 6.17 7.89
C ARG A 855 7.40 6.31 9.32
N ALA A 856 8.31 5.40 9.69
CA ALA A 856 8.99 5.43 10.98
C ALA A 856 9.87 6.68 11.20
N ASP A 857 10.30 7.34 10.12
CA ASP A 857 11.09 8.59 10.16
C ASP A 857 10.23 9.87 10.30
N GLY A 858 8.90 9.74 10.39
CA GLY A 858 7.98 10.86 10.49
C GLY A 858 7.69 11.57 9.17
N GLN A 859 8.05 10.99 8.02
CA GLN A 859 7.62 11.46 6.69
C GLN A 859 6.40 10.66 6.19
N LEU A 860 5.59 11.27 5.32
CA LEU A 860 4.40 10.64 4.73
C LEU A 860 4.70 10.00 3.37
N ASP A 861 4.20 8.79 3.18
CA ASP A 861 4.02 8.15 1.87
C ASP A 861 2.68 8.54 1.26
N TYR A 862 2.67 8.88 -0.03
CA TYR A 862 1.44 9.02 -0.81
C TYR A 862 1.14 7.71 -1.56
N LEU A 863 -0.06 7.17 -1.37
CA LEU A 863 -0.47 5.86 -1.89
C LEU A 863 -1.61 5.96 -2.91
N GLY A 864 -2.14 7.16 -3.15
CA GLY A 864 -3.20 7.40 -4.13
C GLY A 864 -4.37 8.17 -3.53
N ARG A 865 -5.54 7.98 -4.12
CA ARG A 865 -6.79 8.62 -3.69
C ARG A 865 -7.83 7.58 -3.33
N ALA A 866 -8.66 7.92 -2.35
CA ALA A 866 -9.83 7.14 -1.98
C ALA A 866 -10.99 7.32 -2.96
N ASP A 867 -10.97 8.39 -3.77
CA ASP A 867 -11.96 8.70 -4.80
C ASP A 867 -11.36 8.57 -6.21
N GLU A 868 -12.17 8.89 -7.24
CA GLU A 868 -11.77 8.75 -8.64
C GLU A 868 -10.99 9.95 -9.19
N GLN A 869 -10.58 10.89 -8.34
CA GLN A 869 -9.80 12.05 -8.77
C GLN A 869 -8.38 11.64 -9.14
N VAL A 870 -7.83 12.25 -10.19
CA VAL A 870 -6.48 11.97 -10.68
C VAL A 870 -5.66 13.24 -10.84
N LYS A 871 -4.33 13.10 -10.81
CA LYS A 871 -3.36 14.14 -11.17
C LYS A 871 -2.65 13.72 -12.45
N ILE A 872 -2.75 14.53 -13.50
CA ILE A 872 -2.08 14.31 -14.80
C ILE A 872 -1.42 15.62 -15.23
N ARG A 873 -0.10 15.60 -15.44
CA ARG A 873 0.73 16.78 -15.78
C ARG A 873 0.59 17.91 -14.76
N GLY A 874 0.42 17.55 -13.48
CA GLY A 874 0.16 18.46 -12.36
C GLY A 874 -1.27 18.99 -12.26
N TYR A 875 -2.14 18.73 -13.25
CA TYR A 875 -3.54 19.15 -13.20
C TYR A 875 -4.37 18.17 -12.37
N ARG A 876 -5.14 18.73 -11.44
CA ARG A 876 -6.16 18.00 -10.69
C ARG A 876 -7.40 17.85 -11.57
N ILE A 877 -7.79 16.60 -11.83
CA ILE A 877 -8.89 16.26 -12.74
C ILE A 877 -9.84 15.31 -12.02
N GLU A 878 -11.11 15.69 -11.98
CA GLU A 878 -12.21 14.83 -11.55
C GLU A 878 -12.70 14.03 -12.75
N LEU A 879 -12.49 12.72 -12.75
CA LEU A 879 -12.93 11.86 -13.86
C LEU A 879 -14.45 11.92 -14.05
N GLY A 880 -15.20 12.14 -12.97
CA GLY A 880 -16.64 12.40 -13.02
C GLY A 880 -17.01 13.63 -13.84
N GLU A 881 -16.25 14.73 -13.77
CA GLU A 881 -16.52 15.95 -14.56
C GLU A 881 -16.41 15.69 -16.06
N VAL A 882 -15.35 14.99 -16.46
CA VAL A 882 -15.17 14.62 -17.86
C VAL A 882 -16.22 13.59 -18.29
N SER A 883 -16.58 12.64 -17.42
CA SER A 883 -17.60 11.62 -17.69
C SER A 883 -19.00 12.21 -17.88
N THR A 884 -19.39 13.18 -17.05
CA THR A 884 -20.67 13.88 -17.17
C THR A 884 -20.75 14.66 -18.48
N VAL A 885 -19.73 15.46 -18.80
CA VAL A 885 -19.73 16.22 -20.05
C VAL A 885 -19.67 15.29 -21.27
N LEU A 886 -18.92 14.20 -21.20
CA LEU A 886 -18.88 13.17 -22.26
C LEU A 886 -20.26 12.50 -22.46
N SER A 887 -20.97 12.19 -21.37
CA SER A 887 -22.32 11.64 -21.43
C SER A 887 -23.29 12.61 -22.10
N GLU A 888 -23.21 13.90 -21.77
CA GLU A 888 -24.05 14.94 -22.38
C GLU A 888 -23.81 15.09 -23.88
N VAL A 889 -22.55 15.18 -24.33
CA VAL A 889 -22.24 15.30 -25.78
C VAL A 889 -22.55 14.00 -26.54
N ALA A 890 -22.54 12.85 -25.86
CA ALA A 890 -22.94 11.57 -26.42
C ALA A 890 -24.46 11.34 -26.43
N GLY A 891 -25.28 12.39 -26.24
CA GLY A 891 -26.73 12.30 -26.27
C GLY A 891 -27.34 11.56 -25.06
N GLY A 892 -26.70 11.66 -23.90
CA GLY A 892 -27.17 11.04 -22.64
C GLY A 892 -26.79 9.57 -22.48
N GLN A 893 -25.93 9.03 -23.34
CA GLN A 893 -25.42 7.66 -23.21
C GLN A 893 -24.51 7.53 -21.98
N GLN A 894 -24.46 6.34 -21.39
CA GLN A 894 -23.53 6.06 -20.29
C GLN A 894 -22.09 6.23 -20.78
N ALA A 895 -21.36 7.10 -20.10
CA ALA A 895 -19.96 7.36 -20.38
C ALA A 895 -19.14 7.28 -19.09
N VAL A 896 -17.93 6.75 -19.19
CA VAL A 896 -16.96 6.75 -18.11
C VAL A 896 -15.59 7.13 -18.62
N VAL A 897 -14.87 7.94 -17.86
CA VAL A 897 -13.50 8.32 -18.16
C VAL A 897 -12.60 7.70 -17.12
N ILE A 898 -11.51 7.07 -17.58
CA ILE A 898 -10.47 6.54 -16.70
C ILE A 898 -9.13 7.23 -17.00
N ALA A 899 -8.29 7.32 -15.99
CA ALA A 899 -6.85 7.50 -16.22
C ALA A 899 -6.26 6.14 -16.56
N ARG A 900 -5.69 6.03 -17.76
CA ARG A 900 -5.04 4.81 -18.27
C ARG A 900 -3.55 5.05 -18.37
N GLU A 901 -2.77 4.05 -17.99
CA GLU A 901 -1.31 4.07 -18.00
C GLU A 901 -0.82 2.74 -18.59
N ASP A 902 -0.64 2.70 -19.91
CA ASP A 902 -0.18 1.49 -20.63
C ASP A 902 1.36 1.34 -20.58
N ARG A 903 2.08 2.41 -20.21
CA ARG A 903 3.53 2.45 -19.97
C ARG A 903 3.80 3.28 -18.71
N PRO A 904 4.75 2.87 -17.83
CA PRO A 904 5.06 3.63 -16.62
C PRO A 904 5.39 5.10 -16.93
N GLY A 905 4.69 6.02 -16.27
CA GLY A 905 4.85 7.47 -16.42
C GLY A 905 4.06 8.12 -17.56
N ASP A 906 3.41 7.35 -18.45
CA ASP A 906 2.58 7.87 -19.56
C ASP A 906 1.08 7.76 -19.22
N ARG A 907 0.66 8.49 -18.18
CA ARG A 907 -0.74 8.52 -17.74
C ARG A 907 -1.56 9.48 -18.60
N ARG A 908 -2.68 9.00 -19.14
CA ARG A 908 -3.60 9.77 -20.01
C ARG A 908 -5.06 9.48 -19.73
N LEU A 909 -5.94 10.41 -20.06
CA LEU A 909 -7.38 10.21 -19.98
C LEU A 909 -7.88 9.40 -21.19
N VAL A 910 -8.74 8.41 -20.94
CA VAL A 910 -9.46 7.67 -21.98
C VAL A 910 -10.94 7.64 -21.61
N GLY A 911 -11.79 8.13 -22.52
CA GLY A 911 -13.24 8.10 -22.36
C GLY A 911 -13.83 6.87 -23.02
N TYR A 912 -14.78 6.22 -22.37
CA TYR A 912 -15.53 5.08 -22.88
C TYR A 912 -17.01 5.43 -22.91
N VAL A 913 -17.66 5.21 -24.05
CA VAL A 913 -19.09 5.50 -24.22
C VAL A 913 -19.81 4.24 -24.67
N ALA A 914 -20.94 3.96 -24.04
CA ALA A 914 -21.81 2.84 -24.42
C ALA A 914 -22.56 3.15 -25.72
N GLY A 915 -22.66 2.14 -26.60
CA GLY A 915 -23.29 2.23 -27.92
C GLY A 915 -22.32 2.58 -29.05
N GLN A 916 -22.71 2.30 -30.29
CA GLN A 916 -21.90 2.60 -31.48
C GLN A 916 -22.09 4.05 -31.94
N LEU A 917 -21.20 4.93 -31.50
CA LEU A 917 -21.21 6.36 -31.81
C LEU A 917 -20.03 6.73 -32.70
N GLN A 918 -20.18 7.82 -33.49
CA GLN A 918 -19.07 8.43 -34.22
C GLN A 918 -18.19 9.23 -33.25
N VAL A 919 -17.08 8.63 -32.87
CA VAL A 919 -16.20 9.06 -31.79
C VAL A 919 -15.47 10.38 -32.11
N GLU A 920 -15.20 10.63 -33.39
CA GLU A 920 -14.45 11.78 -33.88
C GLU A 920 -15.17 13.12 -33.61
N GLN A 921 -16.51 13.12 -33.67
CA GLN A 921 -17.34 14.31 -33.41
C GLN A 921 -17.41 14.64 -31.91
N LEU A 922 -17.40 13.61 -31.05
CA LEU A 922 -17.50 13.78 -29.60
C LEU A 922 -16.31 14.54 -29.01
N ARG A 923 -15.09 14.29 -29.50
CA ARG A 923 -13.90 14.99 -29.00
C ARG A 923 -13.91 16.48 -29.34
N ALA A 924 -14.41 16.86 -30.52
CA ALA A 924 -14.55 18.26 -30.89
C ALA A 924 -15.56 18.97 -29.97
N GLN A 925 -16.72 18.37 -29.71
CA GLN A 925 -17.73 18.91 -28.80
C GLN A 925 -17.24 18.98 -27.34
N LEU A 926 -16.43 18.01 -26.90
CA LEU A 926 -15.78 18.08 -25.58
C LEU A 926 -14.85 19.31 -25.47
N SER A 927 -14.10 19.63 -26.52
CA SER A 927 -13.15 20.77 -26.52
C SER A 927 -13.84 22.14 -26.42
N GLU A 928 -15.13 22.22 -26.76
CA GLU A 928 -15.93 23.44 -26.58
C GLU A 928 -16.33 23.68 -25.11
N ARG A 929 -16.31 22.62 -24.27
CA ARG A 929 -16.86 22.66 -22.90
C ARG A 929 -15.82 22.39 -21.82
N LEU A 930 -14.76 21.65 -22.14
CA LEU A 930 -13.70 21.28 -21.21
C LEU A 930 -12.36 21.93 -21.60
N PRO A 931 -11.54 22.34 -20.62
CA PRO A 931 -10.15 22.72 -20.88
C PRO A 931 -9.34 21.60 -21.54
N ASP A 932 -8.34 21.95 -22.35
CA ASP A 932 -7.49 21.01 -23.10
C ASP A 932 -6.92 19.86 -22.25
N TYR A 933 -6.49 20.15 -21.02
CA TYR A 933 -5.89 19.14 -20.13
C TYR A 933 -6.90 18.12 -19.59
N MET A 934 -8.21 18.40 -19.67
CA MET A 934 -9.29 17.48 -19.30
C MET A 934 -9.79 16.65 -20.48
N LEU A 935 -9.36 16.96 -21.71
CA LEU A 935 -9.81 16.22 -22.89
C LEU A 935 -9.22 14.81 -22.90
N PRO A 936 -10.05 13.76 -23.04
CA PRO A 936 -9.56 12.42 -23.28
C PRO A 936 -8.62 12.36 -24.48
N ALA A 937 -7.48 11.69 -24.31
CA ALA A 937 -6.53 11.44 -25.39
C ALA A 937 -7.14 10.52 -26.46
N ALA A 938 -8.06 9.66 -26.05
CA ALA A 938 -8.91 8.86 -26.91
C ALA A 938 -10.31 8.74 -26.30
N VAL A 939 -11.32 8.63 -27.15
CA VAL A 939 -12.65 8.17 -26.78
C VAL A 939 -12.86 6.82 -27.48
N VAL A 940 -13.48 5.85 -26.81
CA VAL A 940 -13.68 4.49 -27.32
C VAL A 940 -15.15 4.13 -27.17
N SER A 941 -15.78 3.73 -28.27
CA SER A 941 -17.13 3.17 -28.25
C SER A 941 -17.06 1.70 -27.82
N VAL A 942 -17.90 1.32 -26.86
CA VAL A 942 -18.08 -0.07 -26.42
C VAL A 942 -19.57 -0.43 -26.52
N ALA A 943 -19.88 -1.69 -26.79
CA ALA A 943 -21.27 -2.14 -26.87
C ALA A 943 -22.01 -1.88 -25.55
N THR A 944 -21.38 -2.23 -24.43
CA THR A 944 -21.82 -1.96 -23.06
C THR A 944 -20.59 -1.72 -22.18
N LEU A 945 -20.75 -0.97 -21.09
CA LEU A 945 -19.68 -0.82 -20.11
C LEU A 945 -19.54 -2.13 -19.32
N PRO A 946 -18.34 -2.74 -19.26
CA PRO A 946 -18.13 -3.99 -18.54
C PRO A 946 -18.29 -3.78 -17.04
N LEU A 947 -19.06 -4.64 -16.39
CA LEU A 947 -19.28 -4.61 -14.95
C LEU A 947 -18.71 -5.89 -14.33
N THR A 948 -18.14 -5.75 -13.13
CA THR A 948 -17.82 -6.87 -12.24
C THR A 948 -19.09 -7.59 -11.79
N VAL A 949 -18.95 -8.79 -11.22
CA VAL A 949 -20.07 -9.56 -10.63
C VAL A 949 -20.86 -8.78 -9.57
N ASN A 950 -20.27 -7.73 -8.98
CA ASN A 950 -20.89 -6.84 -7.99
C ASN A 950 -21.54 -5.58 -8.61
N GLY A 951 -21.67 -5.51 -9.94
CA GLY A 951 -22.30 -4.38 -10.63
C GLY A 951 -21.46 -3.09 -10.70
N LYS A 952 -20.20 -3.11 -10.24
CA LYS A 952 -19.24 -1.99 -10.40
C LYS A 952 -18.51 -2.07 -11.74
N LEU A 953 -18.11 -0.95 -12.32
CA LEU A 953 -17.29 -0.92 -13.55
C LEU A 953 -16.02 -1.76 -13.43
N ASP A 954 -15.82 -2.69 -14.36
CA ASP A 954 -14.58 -3.44 -14.49
C ASP A 954 -13.58 -2.68 -15.38
N LYS A 955 -12.71 -1.90 -14.73
CA LYS A 955 -11.70 -1.09 -15.43
C LYS A 955 -10.66 -1.95 -16.19
N ARG A 956 -10.44 -3.21 -15.79
CA ARG A 956 -9.47 -4.11 -16.43
C ARG A 956 -10.01 -4.71 -17.72
N ALA A 957 -11.33 -4.91 -17.78
CA ALA A 957 -12.02 -5.39 -18.98
C ALA A 957 -12.20 -4.31 -20.07
N LEU A 958 -11.87 -3.04 -19.79
CA LEU A 958 -11.98 -1.96 -20.78
C LEU A 958 -10.90 -2.07 -21.87
N PRO A 959 -11.30 -2.07 -23.17
CA PRO A 959 -10.36 -2.24 -24.28
C PRO A 959 -9.37 -1.09 -24.37
N ALA A 960 -8.15 -1.36 -24.82
CA ALA A 960 -7.16 -0.31 -25.10
C ALA A 960 -7.61 0.53 -26.30
N PRO A 961 -7.43 1.87 -26.27
CA PRO A 961 -7.68 2.70 -27.45
C PRO A 961 -6.71 2.32 -28.57
N THR A 962 -7.24 2.01 -29.76
CA THR A 962 -6.46 1.88 -30.98
C THR A 962 -5.93 3.26 -31.37
N THR A 963 -4.61 3.44 -31.41
CA THR A 963 -3.99 4.71 -31.82
C THR A 963 -4.42 5.09 -33.24
N PRO A 964 -4.93 6.31 -33.49
CA PRO A 964 -5.05 6.82 -34.84
C PRO A 964 -3.65 7.14 -35.37
N THR A 965 -3.26 6.51 -36.47
CA THR A 965 -2.15 6.99 -37.30
C THR A 965 -2.46 8.42 -37.73
N PRO A 966 -1.61 9.42 -37.50
CA PRO A 966 -1.85 10.75 -38.03
C PRO A 966 -2.00 10.67 -39.56
N PRO A 967 -2.93 11.41 -40.19
CA PRO A 967 -3.08 11.38 -41.63
C PRO A 967 -1.74 11.77 -42.26
N ALA A 968 -1.21 10.87 -43.08
CA ALA A 968 -0.01 11.12 -43.84
C ALA A 968 -0.27 12.35 -44.73
N THR A 969 0.26 13.51 -44.34
CA THR A 969 0.45 14.61 -45.28
C THR A 969 1.24 14.05 -46.45
N ALA A 970 0.63 14.05 -47.64
CA ALA A 970 1.21 13.53 -48.87
C ALA A 970 2.52 14.27 -49.19
N ARG A 971 3.64 13.77 -48.67
CA ARG A 971 4.98 14.10 -49.17
C ARG A 971 5.35 13.05 -50.19
N ARG A 972 5.41 13.49 -51.44
CA ARG A 972 6.03 12.81 -52.59
C ARG A 972 7.32 12.09 -52.14
N PRO A 973 7.53 10.81 -52.51
CA PRO A 973 8.71 10.08 -52.07
C PRO A 973 9.97 10.67 -52.73
N PRO A 974 11.03 10.96 -51.98
CA PRO A 974 12.32 11.29 -52.57
C PRO A 974 12.89 10.04 -53.25
N ARG A 975 13.41 10.21 -54.47
CA ARG A 975 14.16 9.17 -55.19
C ARG A 975 15.39 8.78 -54.36
N TRP A 976 15.38 7.57 -53.80
CA TRP A 976 16.51 7.00 -53.08
C TRP A 976 17.55 6.44 -54.07
N ARG A 977 18.76 6.99 -54.03
CA ARG A 977 19.98 6.29 -54.45
C ARG A 977 20.44 5.39 -53.28
N LYS A 978 20.85 4.15 -53.58
CA LYS A 978 21.37 3.15 -52.63
C LYS A 978 22.53 3.70 -51.77
N PRO A 979 22.49 3.58 -50.43
CA PRO A 979 23.68 3.70 -49.59
C PRO A 979 24.38 2.34 -49.39
N SER A 980 25.71 2.40 -49.25
CA SER A 980 26.65 1.27 -49.19
C SER A 980 26.58 0.45 -47.88
N PRO A 981 27.10 -0.80 -47.85
CA PRO A 981 27.02 -1.73 -46.71
C PRO A 981 27.70 -1.33 -45.38
N ALA A 982 28.28 -0.12 -45.27
CA ALA A 982 29.04 0.30 -44.08
C ALA A 982 28.21 1.01 -43.00
N SER A 983 26.98 1.45 -43.27
CA SER A 983 26.16 2.24 -42.34
C SER A 983 25.26 1.43 -41.40
N MET A 984 25.16 0.10 -41.55
CA MET A 984 24.32 -0.77 -40.70
C MET A 984 25.01 -1.38 -39.47
N ARG A 985 26.31 -1.13 -39.25
CA ARG A 985 27.06 -1.70 -38.10
C ARG A 985 27.14 -0.82 -36.85
N ARG A 986 26.41 0.30 -36.75
CA ARG A 986 26.45 1.18 -35.55
C ARG A 986 25.20 1.20 -34.67
N TYR A 987 24.19 0.36 -34.92
CA TYR A 987 22.93 0.41 -34.15
C TYR A 987 22.69 -0.75 -33.15
N TRP A 988 23.66 -1.67 -32.96
CA TRP A 988 23.50 -2.83 -32.07
C TRP A 988 24.72 -3.18 -31.20
N VAL A 989 25.39 -2.17 -30.63
CA VAL A 989 26.37 -2.39 -29.56
C VAL A 989 26.21 -1.32 -28.49
N TYR A 990 25.28 -1.53 -27.55
CA TYR A 990 25.34 -0.94 -26.20
C TYR A 990 24.37 -1.61 -25.21
N ARG A 991 24.39 -2.94 -25.11
CA ARG A 991 24.00 -3.67 -23.88
C ARG A 991 24.81 -4.95 -23.82
N GLY A 992 26.00 -4.86 -23.24
CA GLY A 992 26.80 -6.03 -22.92
C GLY A 992 26.26 -6.71 -21.67
N TRP A 993 26.06 -8.02 -21.74
CA TRP A 993 26.63 -9.00 -20.81
C TRP A 993 26.98 -10.23 -21.67
N ALA A 994 28.28 -10.48 -21.81
CA ALA A 994 28.86 -11.69 -22.39
C ALA A 994 29.11 -12.66 -21.22
N SER A 995 28.59 -13.88 -21.24
CA SER A 995 29.27 -15.13 -21.66
C SER A 995 28.49 -16.25 -20.93
N THR A 996 28.17 -17.44 -21.44
CA THR A 996 28.94 -18.41 -22.21
C THR A 996 28.02 -19.39 -22.97
N ASN A 997 28.40 -19.66 -24.23
CA ASN A 997 28.27 -20.88 -25.06
C ASN A 997 26.89 -21.47 -25.47
N PRO A 998 26.49 -21.35 -26.76
CA PRO A 998 25.40 -22.09 -27.38
C PRO A 998 25.90 -23.27 -28.21
N SER A 999 25.61 -24.49 -27.78
CA SER A 999 25.67 -25.67 -28.65
C SER A 999 24.55 -26.62 -28.31
N SER A 1000 23.83 -27.05 -29.35
CA SER A 1000 22.74 -28.02 -29.39
C SER A 1000 21.38 -27.56 -28.84
N ILE A 1001 20.43 -27.33 -29.75
CA ILE A 1001 19.19 -28.12 -29.89
C ILE A 1001 18.37 -27.47 -31.02
N TRP A 1002 18.50 -28.03 -32.22
CA TRP A 1002 17.49 -27.99 -33.27
C TRP A 1002 17.24 -29.46 -33.64
N ALA A 1003 16.20 -30.05 -33.06
CA ALA A 1003 15.64 -31.31 -33.53
C ALA A 1003 14.18 -31.43 -33.04
N ALA A 1004 13.31 -31.75 -34.00
CA ALA A 1004 11.88 -32.10 -33.86
C ALA A 1004 10.95 -30.93 -33.44
N THR A 1005 9.82 -30.64 -34.11
CA THR A 1005 8.93 -31.53 -34.86
C THR A 1005 8.11 -30.71 -35.86
N ARG A 1006 8.01 -31.19 -37.11
CA ARG A 1006 6.98 -30.79 -38.08
C ARG A 1006 5.71 -31.60 -37.82
N CYS A 1007 4.54 -30.98 -37.92
CA CYS A 1007 3.35 -31.58 -38.55
C CYS A 1007 2.44 -30.48 -39.13
N TRP A 1008 2.39 -30.52 -40.47
CA TRP A 1008 1.56 -29.95 -41.54
C TRP A 1008 0.09 -29.52 -41.28
N PRO A 1009 -0.61 -28.90 -42.27
CA PRO A 1009 -0.13 -28.10 -43.42
C PRO A 1009 -0.96 -26.84 -43.77
N CYS A 1010 -0.33 -25.92 -44.50
CA CYS A 1010 -1.01 -24.91 -45.33
C CYS A 1010 -1.51 -25.53 -46.64
N GLY A 1011 -2.64 -25.03 -47.16
CA GLY A 1011 -3.13 -25.28 -48.51
C GLY A 1011 -2.75 -24.15 -49.47
N TRP A 1012 -1.99 -24.53 -50.51
CA TRP A 1012 -2.02 -24.03 -51.89
C TRP A 1012 -1.39 -22.67 -52.25
N SER A 1013 -0.12 -22.78 -52.71
CA SER A 1013 0.31 -22.69 -54.12
C SER A 1013 0.32 -21.32 -54.85
N PRO A 1014 1.35 -21.09 -55.71
CA PRO A 1014 1.94 -19.78 -56.01
C PRO A 1014 1.65 -19.31 -57.44
N GLU A 1015 2.04 -18.09 -57.80
CA GLU A 1015 2.54 -17.79 -59.15
C GLU A 1015 3.26 -16.44 -59.23
N CYS A 1016 4.47 -16.50 -59.83
CA CYS A 1016 5.14 -15.50 -60.68
C CYS A 1016 5.45 -14.09 -60.14
N ALA A 1017 6.59 -13.45 -60.44
CA ALA A 1017 7.86 -13.82 -61.04
C ALA A 1017 8.82 -12.64 -60.74
N ASP A 1018 10.09 -12.95 -60.52
CA ASP A 1018 11.23 -12.00 -60.39
C ASP A 1018 11.43 -11.14 -61.66
N PRO A 1019 12.22 -10.03 -61.63
CA PRO A 1019 13.30 -9.73 -60.68
C PRO A 1019 13.24 -8.38 -59.92
#